data_AF-A0A966BCE8-F1
#
_entry.id   AF-A0A966BCE8-F1
#
_cell.length_a   1.000
_cell.length_b   1.000
_cell.length_c   1.000
_cell.angle_alpha   90.00
_cell.angle_beta   90.00
_cell.angle_gamma   90.00
#
_symmetry.space_group_name_H-M   'P 1'
#
loop_
_entity.id
_entity.type
_entity.pdbx_description
1 polymer ?
#
loop_
_entity_poly.entity_id
_entity_poly.type
_entity_poly.pdbx_seq_one_letter_code
_entity_poly.pdbx_strand_id
1 'polypeptide(L)'
;CFGLLIFNIWRRGFTYPIIAVGLWALVASLAGTVYPALVQRFQVEPSESTKEAPYIERNIEMTRLAMGLDQVTPSTFDYDLSLSAEKVAENMGTIRNVRLLDPSVMRDTFQQTQGIKSFYDFRDIDVDRYEIDGEMTQVVLAARELNQGDLPNDSWESQHIAFTHGYGLAAAPANGVDSNGRPDYALADIPAVAETGAESLSVKTPGLYLGEGLSGYAIVGAERDEVDFQDDDDKTEVTRYSGADGVDINGIFRKLAFALRFAEPNLVVSGEIGDESRILYKRDIVDRAKTLAPFLKFDRDPYPALINGNVMWMLDAYTTSNMFPYAQNINPRAVKSGDLSGSYNYVRNSVKVVIDAYNGSVDFYVIDKADPLAQSYQKQFPDLFTESEPSQELREHFRYPEDLFRIQTDMWGRYRINEAAEFYDAAGAWAIAQDPGNSIGLTAIEAVFDATGNIVSRSEARISPQYLLLRLPGQDDESFVIFRPFVPFSDDDSRKNLEGFMVGHNDPERYGEIEVFEIRSSTPVDGPALFNSNIQTEEEISQRVTLLNQNGSTVVPGNLLLIPVEDSLLYVRPLFIEATGTTAVPELQFVIVGVGPDVVIANSFEEALELIIPDLDIDLQGGVTTFIKPDGEVNTEENSSAPSLPKDNKPSSSSDELDVNELLAAANNSFAEASSALRSGDLAGYQNAIEQAAEFIQLASRLLSDNKKSEALNSDDGSA
;
A
#
# COMPACT_ATOMS: atom_id res chain seq x y z
N CYS A 1 -36.25 -4.14 51.47
CA CYS A 1 -36.98 -3.01 50.87
C CYS A 1 -38.43 -3.35 50.51
N PHE A 2 -38.70 -4.45 49.78
CA PHE A 2 -40.06 -4.83 49.33
C PHE A 2 -41.11 -4.97 50.46
N GLY A 3 -40.74 -5.59 51.59
CA GLY A 3 -41.66 -5.72 52.74
C GLY A 3 -42.07 -4.38 53.40
N LEU A 4 -41.21 -3.35 53.36
CA LEU A 4 -41.53 -2.01 53.88
C LEU A 4 -42.53 -1.26 52.98
N LEU A 5 -42.47 -1.51 51.67
CA LEU A 5 -43.43 -0.98 50.70
C LEU A 5 -44.80 -1.65 50.85
N ILE A 6 -44.83 -2.96 51.14
CA ILE A 6 -46.08 -3.68 51.46
C ILE A 6 -46.67 -3.17 52.79
N PHE A 7 -45.86 -2.96 53.82
CA PHE A 7 -46.33 -2.45 55.11
C PHE A 7 -46.90 -1.02 55.04
N ASN A 8 -46.43 -0.21 54.08
CA ASN A 8 -46.96 1.13 53.82
C ASN A 8 -48.43 1.13 53.34
N ILE A 9 -48.94 0.02 52.82
CA ILE A 9 -50.35 -0.12 52.45
C ILE A 9 -51.26 0.05 53.69
N TRP A 10 -50.78 -0.36 54.87
CA TRP A 10 -51.54 -0.36 56.12
C TRP A 10 -51.31 0.89 56.98
N ARG A 11 -50.18 1.59 56.80
CA ARG A 11 -49.84 2.81 57.54
C ARG A 11 -49.41 3.90 56.56
N ARG A 12 -50.40 4.61 56.01
CA ARG A 12 -50.24 5.58 54.91
C ARG A 12 -49.31 6.74 55.32
N GLY A 13 -48.11 6.79 54.75
CA GLY A 13 -47.18 7.92 54.89
C GLY A 13 -45.94 7.77 53.99
N PHE A 14 -45.25 8.87 53.67
CA PHE A 14 -44.06 8.84 52.80
C PHE A 14 -42.80 8.29 53.50
N THR A 15 -42.83 8.11 54.82
CA THR A 15 -41.69 7.68 55.62
C THR A 15 -41.19 6.29 55.22
N TYR A 16 -42.07 5.29 55.05
CA TYR A 16 -41.67 3.92 54.72
C TYR A 16 -41.10 3.76 53.29
N PRO A 17 -41.67 4.40 52.25
CA PRO A 17 -41.05 4.47 50.92
C PRO A 17 -39.68 5.15 50.93
N ILE A 18 -39.52 6.28 51.63
CA ILE A 18 -38.23 6.99 51.72
C ILE A 18 -37.18 6.09 52.40
N ILE A 19 -37.54 5.39 53.48
CA ILE A 19 -36.65 4.43 54.14
C ILE A 19 -36.33 3.25 53.20
N ALA A 20 -37.30 2.74 52.44
CA ALA A 20 -37.09 1.62 51.53
C ALA A 20 -36.15 1.99 50.36
N VAL A 21 -36.31 3.19 49.79
CA VAL A 21 -35.43 3.71 48.73
C VAL A 21 -34.04 4.03 49.30
N GLY A 22 -33.96 4.66 50.47
CA GLY A 22 -32.70 4.94 51.15
C GLY A 22 -31.93 3.67 51.50
N LEU A 23 -32.61 2.63 51.96
CA LEU A 23 -32.00 1.33 52.26
C LEU A 23 -31.62 0.57 50.99
N TRP A 24 -32.41 0.70 49.92
CA TRP A 24 -32.03 0.16 48.61
C TRP A 24 -30.78 0.84 48.05
N ALA A 25 -30.71 2.17 48.09
CA ALA A 25 -29.54 2.94 47.67
C ALA A 25 -28.32 2.62 48.54
N LEU A 26 -28.50 2.48 49.86
CA LEU A 26 -27.45 2.06 50.78
C LEU A 26 -26.93 0.65 50.44
N VAL A 27 -27.82 -0.32 50.22
CA VAL A 27 -27.43 -1.70 49.88
C VAL A 27 -26.79 -1.74 48.49
N ALA A 28 -27.33 -1.03 47.50
CA ALA A 28 -26.75 -0.94 46.16
C ALA A 28 -25.34 -0.32 46.20
N SER A 29 -25.13 0.72 47.01
CA SER A 29 -23.79 1.28 47.22
C SER A 29 -22.88 0.33 47.99
N LEU A 30 -23.33 -0.28 49.08
CA LEU A 30 -22.50 -1.19 49.87
C LEU A 30 -22.11 -2.44 49.06
N ALA A 31 -23.03 -3.03 48.33
CA ALA A 31 -22.79 -4.25 47.54
C ALA A 31 -22.13 -3.95 46.19
N GLY A 32 -22.43 -2.82 45.56
CA GLY A 32 -21.93 -2.46 44.23
C GLY A 32 -20.61 -1.69 44.22
N THR A 33 -20.28 -0.96 45.29
CA THR A 33 -19.03 -0.16 45.35
C THR A 33 -18.16 -0.50 46.54
N VAL A 34 -18.69 -0.51 47.77
CA VAL A 34 -17.85 -0.67 48.98
C VAL A 34 -17.32 -2.09 49.14
N TYR A 35 -18.17 -3.10 49.00
CA TYR A 35 -17.76 -4.50 49.14
C TYR A 35 -16.76 -4.94 48.05
N PRO A 36 -16.99 -4.66 46.75
CA PRO A 36 -16.00 -4.93 45.70
C PRO A 36 -14.67 -4.21 45.95
N ALA A 37 -14.69 -2.94 46.37
CA ALA A 37 -13.45 -2.20 46.66
C ALA A 37 -12.67 -2.80 47.85
N LEU A 38 -13.36 -3.30 48.88
CA LEU A 38 -12.72 -4.00 50.00
C LEU A 38 -12.13 -5.34 49.55
N VAL A 39 -12.85 -6.11 48.73
CA VAL A 39 -12.34 -7.37 48.16
C VAL A 39 -11.14 -7.10 47.25
N GLN A 40 -11.21 -6.10 46.38
CA GLN A 40 -10.11 -5.68 45.50
C GLN A 40 -8.87 -5.35 46.34
N ARG A 41 -8.99 -4.45 47.32
CA ARG A 41 -7.86 -3.92 48.08
C ARG A 41 -7.23 -4.91 49.08
N PHE A 42 -8.03 -5.78 49.68
CA PHE A 42 -7.56 -6.65 50.76
C PHE A 42 -7.41 -8.12 50.36
N GLN A 43 -7.92 -8.52 49.19
CA GLN A 43 -7.94 -9.91 48.75
C GLN A 43 -7.37 -10.12 47.34
N VAL A 44 -7.66 -9.20 46.40
CA VAL A 44 -7.16 -9.28 45.01
C VAL A 44 -5.79 -8.65 44.88
N GLU A 45 -5.63 -7.34 45.10
CA GLU A 45 -4.35 -6.60 44.98
C GLU A 45 -3.17 -7.29 45.71
N PRO A 46 -3.32 -7.90 46.92
CA PRO A 46 -2.22 -8.59 47.57
C PRO A 46 -1.80 -9.93 46.93
N SER A 47 -2.64 -10.51 46.06
CA SER A 47 -2.42 -11.82 45.39
C SER A 47 -3.04 -11.86 43.99
N GLU A 48 -2.90 -10.77 43.24
CA GLU A 48 -3.68 -10.47 42.03
C GLU A 48 -3.45 -11.51 40.94
N SER A 49 -2.19 -11.84 40.65
CA SER A 49 -1.83 -12.85 39.64
C SER A 49 -2.47 -14.22 39.92
N THR A 50 -2.59 -14.64 41.18
CA THR A 50 -3.20 -15.93 41.55
C THR A 50 -4.73 -15.88 41.53
N LYS A 51 -5.34 -14.73 41.85
CA LYS A 51 -6.79 -14.56 41.90
C LYS A 51 -7.41 -14.30 40.53
N GLU A 52 -6.68 -13.61 39.66
CA GLU A 52 -7.11 -13.28 38.31
C GLU A 52 -6.74 -14.38 37.28
N ALA A 53 -5.81 -15.29 37.61
CA ALA A 53 -5.37 -16.36 36.71
C ALA A 53 -6.51 -17.11 35.99
N PRO A 54 -7.59 -17.59 36.66
CA PRO A 54 -8.66 -18.30 35.97
C PRO A 54 -9.45 -17.44 34.96
N TYR A 55 -9.47 -16.12 35.15
CA TYR A 55 -10.11 -15.18 34.21
C TYR A 55 -9.17 -14.86 33.05
N ILE A 56 -7.87 -14.73 33.33
CA ILE A 56 -6.82 -14.56 32.31
C ILE A 56 -6.77 -15.79 31.39
N GLU A 57 -6.76 -17.00 31.94
CA GLU A 57 -6.76 -18.25 31.15
C GLU A 57 -7.95 -18.30 30.19
N ARG A 58 -9.17 -18.01 30.70
CA ARG A 58 -10.37 -17.94 29.85
C ARG A 58 -10.28 -16.85 28.80
N ASN A 59 -9.72 -15.69 29.16
CA ASN A 59 -9.55 -14.60 28.22
C ASN A 59 -8.55 -14.97 27.11
N ILE A 60 -7.44 -15.62 27.44
CA ILE A 60 -6.47 -16.13 26.46
C ILE A 60 -7.14 -17.14 25.53
N GLU A 61 -7.75 -18.20 26.09
CA GLU A 61 -8.41 -19.26 25.32
C GLU A 61 -9.50 -18.69 24.40
N MET A 62 -10.40 -17.88 24.95
CA MET A 62 -11.54 -17.36 24.20
C MET A 62 -11.13 -16.28 23.20
N THR A 63 -10.12 -15.46 23.47
CA THR A 63 -9.61 -14.50 22.47
C THR A 63 -8.93 -15.24 21.33
N ARG A 64 -8.11 -16.25 21.62
CA ARG A 64 -7.48 -17.07 20.59
C ARG A 64 -8.53 -17.75 19.71
N LEU A 65 -9.53 -18.37 20.32
CA LEU A 65 -10.65 -19.00 19.62
C LEU A 65 -11.52 -17.99 18.86
N ALA A 66 -11.74 -16.78 19.35
CA ALA A 66 -12.60 -15.81 18.67
C ALA A 66 -11.94 -15.18 17.45
N MET A 67 -10.60 -15.11 17.43
CA MET A 67 -9.78 -14.50 16.38
C MET A 67 -9.06 -15.51 15.49
N GLY A 68 -9.19 -16.82 15.76
CA GLY A 68 -8.50 -17.88 15.00
C GLY A 68 -7.03 -18.07 15.32
N LEU A 69 -6.55 -17.52 16.45
CA LEU A 69 -5.16 -17.64 16.88
C LEU A 69 -4.87 -19.00 17.53
N ASP A 70 -5.90 -19.79 17.81
CA ASP A 70 -5.77 -21.18 18.26
C ASP A 70 -5.21 -22.11 17.16
N GLN A 71 -5.29 -21.69 15.89
CA GLN A 71 -4.82 -22.45 14.72
C GLN A 71 -3.42 -22.01 14.24
N VAL A 72 -2.82 -21.00 14.86
CA VAL A 72 -1.49 -20.50 14.50
C VAL A 72 -0.44 -21.54 14.85
N THR A 73 0.37 -21.92 13.86
CA THR A 73 1.43 -22.92 14.02
C THR A 73 2.78 -22.24 14.22
N PRO A 74 3.44 -22.40 15.39
CA PRO A 74 4.78 -21.87 15.60
C PRO A 74 5.84 -22.77 14.96
N SER A 75 6.77 -22.16 14.24
CA SER A 75 7.93 -22.75 13.59
C SER A 75 9.19 -22.06 14.10
N THR A 76 10.30 -22.79 14.18
CA THR A 76 11.61 -22.22 14.55
C THR A 76 12.33 -21.77 13.30
N PHE A 77 12.95 -20.59 13.35
CA PHE A 77 13.84 -20.08 12.31
C PHE A 77 15.23 -19.86 12.93
N ASP A 78 16.12 -20.83 12.72
CA ASP A 78 17.48 -20.83 13.28
C ASP A 78 18.38 -19.93 12.43
N TYR A 79 18.39 -18.63 12.72
CA TYR A 79 18.97 -17.60 11.86
C TYR A 79 20.51 -17.67 11.73
N ASP A 80 20.99 -17.64 10.49
CA ASP A 80 22.39 -17.43 10.09
C ASP A 80 22.56 -16.04 9.49
N LEU A 81 23.64 -15.36 9.91
CA LEU A 81 24.05 -14.04 9.44
C LEU A 81 24.50 -14.03 7.98
N SER A 82 24.91 -15.18 7.42
CA SER A 82 25.49 -15.27 6.09
C SER A 82 24.61 -16.04 5.11
N LEU A 83 24.40 -15.45 3.94
CA LEU A 83 23.71 -16.07 2.81
C LEU A 83 24.74 -16.45 1.74
N SER A 84 24.76 -17.73 1.32
CA SER A 84 25.69 -18.23 0.31
C SER A 84 25.07 -18.25 -1.09
N ALA A 85 25.92 -18.23 -2.12
CA ALA A 85 25.47 -18.34 -3.51
C ALA A 85 24.68 -19.65 -3.80
N GLU A 86 25.03 -20.74 -3.13
CA GLU A 86 24.31 -22.03 -3.22
C GLU A 86 22.86 -21.90 -2.71
N LYS A 87 22.66 -21.30 -1.54
CA LYS A 87 21.32 -21.08 -0.97
C LYS A 87 20.45 -20.20 -1.87
N VAL A 88 21.05 -19.18 -2.51
CA VAL A 88 20.36 -18.33 -3.50
C VAL A 88 19.96 -19.14 -4.74
N ALA A 89 20.89 -19.93 -5.29
CA ALA A 89 20.65 -20.76 -6.47
C ALA A 89 19.58 -21.84 -6.23
N GLU A 90 19.47 -22.38 -5.01
CA GLU A 90 18.42 -23.33 -4.64
C GLU A 90 17.04 -22.67 -4.49
N ASN A 91 17.00 -21.35 -4.30
CA ASN A 91 15.80 -20.55 -4.03
C ASN A 91 15.48 -19.55 -5.15
N MET A 92 15.89 -19.82 -6.39
CA MET A 92 15.73 -18.89 -7.52
C MET A 92 14.30 -18.44 -7.77
N GLY A 93 13.28 -19.28 -7.55
CA GLY A 93 11.88 -18.87 -7.69
C GLY A 93 11.48 -17.79 -6.67
N THR A 94 12.06 -17.80 -5.47
CA THR A 94 11.89 -16.69 -4.50
C THR A 94 12.61 -15.43 -4.96
N ILE A 95 13.86 -15.58 -5.42
CA ILE A 95 14.71 -14.44 -5.82
C ILE A 95 14.11 -13.73 -7.04
N ARG A 96 13.60 -14.47 -8.03
CA ARG A 96 12.91 -13.90 -9.19
C ARG A 96 11.60 -13.22 -8.84
N ASN A 97 10.97 -13.56 -7.72
CA ASN A 97 9.69 -12.99 -7.31
C ASN A 97 9.80 -11.86 -6.28
N VAL A 98 11.02 -11.40 -5.95
CA VAL A 98 11.20 -10.25 -5.06
C VAL A 98 10.55 -9.01 -5.68
N ARG A 99 9.49 -8.51 -5.04
CA ARG A 99 8.68 -7.38 -5.52
C ARG A 99 9.45 -6.05 -5.43
N LEU A 100 10.02 -5.62 -6.55
CA LEU A 100 10.68 -4.32 -6.68
C LEU A 100 9.69 -3.20 -7.00
N LEU A 101 8.63 -3.50 -7.76
CA LEU A 101 7.52 -2.59 -8.03
C LEU A 101 6.62 -2.51 -6.80
N ASP A 102 6.65 -1.39 -6.11
CA ASP A 102 5.86 -1.19 -4.89
C ASP A 102 4.48 -0.60 -5.21
N PRO A 103 3.37 -1.30 -4.88
CA PRO A 103 2.02 -0.77 -5.05
C PRO A 103 1.79 0.60 -4.42
N SER A 104 2.45 0.90 -3.29
CA SER A 104 2.30 2.19 -2.60
C SER A 104 2.92 3.38 -3.33
N VAL A 105 3.73 3.13 -4.37
CA VAL A 105 4.44 4.14 -5.16
C VAL A 105 4.04 4.10 -6.64
N MET A 106 3.67 2.94 -7.18
CA MET A 106 3.51 2.71 -8.63
C MET A 106 2.23 3.22 -9.27
N ARG A 107 1.22 3.63 -8.48
CA ARG A 107 -0.06 4.11 -9.03
C ARG A 107 0.12 5.23 -10.06
N ASP A 108 0.94 6.23 -9.75
CA ASP A 108 1.12 7.39 -10.64
C ASP A 108 1.87 6.99 -11.93
N THR A 109 2.76 6.01 -11.85
CA THR A 109 3.46 5.44 -13.02
C THR A 109 2.51 4.65 -13.91
N PHE A 110 1.62 3.83 -13.33
CA PHE A 110 0.54 3.16 -14.08
C PHE A 110 -0.40 4.19 -14.73
N GLN A 111 -0.81 5.22 -14.00
CA GLN A 111 -1.66 6.28 -14.55
C GLN A 111 -1.01 7.00 -15.72
N GLN A 112 0.27 7.35 -15.60
CA GLN A 112 0.98 8.08 -16.64
C GLN A 112 1.24 7.22 -17.89
N THR A 113 1.57 5.94 -17.72
CA THR A 113 2.00 5.08 -18.83
C THR A 113 0.85 4.28 -19.44
N GLN A 114 -0.12 3.86 -18.64
CA GLN A 114 -1.19 2.95 -19.04
C GLN A 114 -2.60 3.55 -18.92
N GLY A 115 -2.75 4.77 -18.36
CA GLY A 115 -4.03 5.47 -18.35
C GLY A 115 -4.47 5.82 -19.78
N ILE A 116 -3.51 6.25 -20.61
CA ILE A 116 -3.57 6.54 -22.06
C ILE A 116 -4.58 7.64 -22.46
N LYS A 117 -5.78 7.64 -21.88
CA LYS A 117 -6.83 8.65 -22.07
C LYS A 117 -7.26 9.22 -20.72
N SER A 118 -7.68 10.49 -20.69
CA SER A 118 -8.01 11.22 -19.46
C SER A 118 -9.19 10.64 -18.67
N PHE A 119 -10.11 9.98 -19.37
CA PHE A 119 -11.30 9.36 -18.77
C PHE A 119 -11.03 7.98 -18.16
N TYR A 120 -9.77 7.54 -18.10
CA TYR A 120 -9.36 6.34 -17.37
C TYR A 120 -8.53 6.71 -16.14
N ASP A 121 -8.74 5.97 -15.06
CA ASP A 121 -8.05 6.16 -13.78
C ASP A 121 -7.70 4.80 -13.16
N PHE A 122 -6.48 4.69 -12.63
CA PHE A 122 -6.08 3.57 -11.77
C PHE A 122 -6.17 4.02 -10.32
N ARG A 123 -7.17 3.50 -9.60
CA ARG A 123 -7.44 3.89 -8.21
C ARG A 123 -6.45 3.28 -7.23
N ASP A 124 -6.15 2.01 -7.43
CA ASP A 124 -5.24 1.22 -6.60
C ASP A 124 -4.38 0.27 -7.45
N ILE A 125 -3.28 -0.21 -6.85
CA ILE A 125 -2.40 -1.24 -7.39
C ILE A 125 -2.47 -2.47 -6.49
N ASP A 126 -2.77 -3.60 -7.11
CA ASP A 126 -2.92 -4.89 -6.48
C ASP A 126 -1.76 -5.83 -6.76
N VAL A 127 -1.69 -6.92 -6.00
CA VAL A 127 -0.62 -7.93 -6.10
C VAL A 127 -1.19 -9.32 -6.21
N ASP A 128 -0.89 -10.03 -7.29
CA ASP A 128 -1.32 -11.43 -7.45
C ASP A 128 -0.19 -12.29 -8.02
N ARG A 129 -0.49 -13.53 -8.40
CA ARG A 129 0.39 -14.41 -9.16
C ARG A 129 -0.29 -14.95 -10.40
N TYR A 130 0.50 -15.05 -11.47
CA TYR A 130 0.10 -15.64 -12.74
C TYR A 130 1.25 -16.47 -13.30
N GLU A 131 0.92 -17.45 -14.15
CA GLU A 131 1.93 -18.17 -14.91
C GLU A 131 2.41 -17.27 -16.06
N ILE A 132 3.71 -16.95 -16.06
CA ILE A 132 4.39 -16.19 -17.12
C ILE A 132 5.60 -17.03 -17.54
N ASP A 133 5.72 -17.32 -18.84
CA ASP A 133 6.76 -18.19 -19.42
C ASP A 133 6.83 -19.59 -18.78
N GLY A 134 5.70 -20.08 -18.26
CA GLY A 134 5.60 -21.37 -17.57
C GLY A 134 6.09 -21.36 -16.12
N GLU A 135 6.44 -20.20 -15.57
CA GLU A 135 6.83 -20.03 -14.17
C GLU A 135 5.79 -19.18 -13.41
N MET A 136 5.51 -19.56 -12.16
CA MET A 136 4.64 -18.76 -11.29
C MET A 136 5.34 -17.46 -10.93
N THR A 137 4.76 -16.36 -11.37
CA THR A 137 5.33 -15.02 -11.28
C THR A 137 4.38 -14.11 -10.50
N GLN A 138 4.92 -13.44 -9.48
CA GLN A 138 4.21 -12.40 -8.76
C GLN A 138 4.09 -11.19 -9.68
N VAL A 139 2.88 -10.63 -9.78
CA VAL A 139 2.58 -9.46 -10.61
C VAL A 139 2.00 -8.34 -9.76
N VAL A 140 2.26 -7.12 -10.18
CA VAL A 140 1.48 -5.95 -9.77
C VAL A 140 0.48 -5.63 -10.88
N LEU A 141 -0.78 -5.40 -10.53
CA LEU A 141 -1.85 -5.19 -11.51
C LEU A 141 -2.83 -4.12 -11.04
N ALA A 142 -3.54 -3.51 -11.98
CA ALA A 142 -4.56 -2.51 -11.67
C ALA A 142 -5.67 -2.51 -12.70
N ALA A 143 -6.90 -2.23 -12.25
CA ALA A 143 -8.05 -2.04 -13.12
C ALA A 143 -8.07 -0.64 -13.71
N ARG A 144 -8.24 -0.55 -15.03
CA ARG A 144 -8.34 0.75 -15.72
C ARG A 144 -9.79 1.22 -15.66
N GLU A 145 -10.14 1.93 -14.61
CA GLU A 145 -11.52 2.28 -14.30
C GLU A 145 -11.96 3.59 -14.95
N LEU A 146 -13.28 3.80 -15.05
CA LEU A 146 -13.82 5.03 -15.64
C LEU A 146 -13.70 6.21 -14.67
N ASN A 147 -13.07 7.29 -15.13
CA ASN A 147 -13.03 8.58 -14.46
C ASN A 147 -14.12 9.52 -15.01
N GLN A 148 -15.26 9.56 -14.31
CA GLN A 148 -16.36 10.48 -14.68
C GLN A 148 -16.03 11.97 -14.48
N GLY A 149 -14.98 12.29 -13.72
CA GLY A 149 -14.56 13.66 -13.45
C GLY A 149 -13.77 14.31 -14.58
N ASP A 150 -13.24 13.51 -15.51
CA ASP A 150 -12.32 13.99 -16.57
C ASP A 150 -12.71 13.48 -17.96
N LEU A 151 -14.04 13.46 -18.20
CA LEU A 151 -14.60 13.15 -19.52
C LEU A 151 -14.37 14.32 -20.49
N PRO A 152 -14.20 14.04 -21.81
CA PRO A 152 -14.03 15.10 -22.82
C PRO A 152 -15.18 16.11 -22.90
N ASN A 153 -16.38 15.71 -22.46
CA ASN A 153 -17.58 16.53 -22.40
C ASN A 153 -18.43 16.12 -21.20
N ASP A 154 -19.04 17.10 -20.53
CA ASP A 154 -19.81 16.94 -19.30
C ASP A 154 -21.33 16.82 -19.52
N SER A 155 -21.77 16.76 -20.79
CA SER A 155 -23.20 16.55 -21.08
C SER A 155 -23.72 15.24 -20.47
N TRP A 156 -25.01 15.25 -20.09
CA TRP A 156 -25.69 14.07 -19.54
C TRP A 156 -25.55 12.82 -20.42
N GLU A 157 -25.66 12.99 -21.74
CA GLU A 157 -25.47 11.90 -22.71
C GLU A 157 -24.04 11.35 -22.67
N SER A 158 -23.03 12.23 -22.55
CA SER A 158 -21.63 11.82 -22.41
C SER A 158 -21.41 10.99 -21.13
N GLN A 159 -21.88 11.50 -19.99
CA GLN A 159 -21.67 10.89 -18.67
C GLN A 159 -22.44 9.59 -18.44
N HIS A 160 -23.64 9.46 -19.02
CA HIS A 160 -24.54 8.36 -18.68
C HIS A 160 -24.85 7.41 -19.84
N ILE A 161 -24.48 7.74 -21.08
CA ILE A 161 -24.76 6.88 -22.25
C ILE A 161 -23.48 6.58 -23.04
N ALA A 162 -22.63 7.58 -23.28
CA ALA A 162 -21.42 7.36 -24.06
C ALA A 162 -20.32 6.68 -23.25
N PHE A 163 -19.95 7.25 -22.11
CA PHE A 163 -18.87 6.74 -21.25
C PHE A 163 -19.48 5.98 -20.07
N THR A 164 -19.68 4.67 -20.25
CA THR A 164 -20.42 3.83 -19.31
C THR A 164 -19.53 2.89 -18.51
N HIS A 165 -18.28 2.63 -18.93
CA HIS A 165 -17.41 1.61 -18.35
C HIS A 165 -15.92 1.99 -18.44
N GLY A 166 -15.09 1.36 -17.60
CA GLY A 166 -13.63 1.34 -17.72
C GLY A 166 -13.17 0.24 -18.70
N TYR A 167 -11.86 0.02 -18.86
CA TYR A 167 -11.34 -0.86 -19.91
C TYR A 167 -10.12 -1.70 -19.50
N GLY A 168 -10.36 -2.96 -19.15
CA GLY A 168 -9.34 -3.98 -18.93
C GLY A 168 -8.45 -3.72 -17.71
N LEU A 169 -7.32 -4.43 -17.67
CA LEU A 169 -6.30 -4.29 -16.64
C LEU A 169 -4.98 -3.85 -17.28
N ALA A 170 -4.07 -3.34 -16.46
CA ALA A 170 -2.65 -3.34 -16.75
C ALA A 170 -1.93 -4.19 -15.70
N ALA A 171 -0.93 -4.98 -16.10
CA ALA A 171 -0.17 -5.83 -15.19
C ALA A 171 1.29 -5.92 -15.60
N ALA A 172 2.19 -5.94 -14.61
CA ALA A 172 3.63 -6.11 -14.79
C ALA A 172 4.16 -7.13 -13.78
N PRO A 173 5.14 -7.98 -14.14
CA PRO A 173 5.89 -8.77 -13.16
C PRO A 173 6.43 -7.87 -12.06
N ALA A 174 6.35 -8.32 -10.81
CA ALA A 174 6.67 -7.51 -9.63
C ALA A 174 8.15 -7.08 -9.56
N ASN A 175 9.03 -7.77 -10.29
CA ASN A 175 10.46 -7.48 -10.44
C ASN A 175 10.83 -6.93 -11.84
N GLY A 176 9.86 -6.84 -12.77
CA GLY A 176 10.09 -6.48 -14.16
C GLY A 176 10.09 -4.97 -14.37
N VAL A 177 11.23 -4.42 -14.77
CA VAL A 177 11.37 -3.00 -15.12
C VAL A 177 12.07 -2.82 -16.45
N ASP A 178 11.68 -1.78 -17.19
CA ASP A 178 12.34 -1.37 -18.43
C ASP A 178 13.66 -0.61 -18.14
N SER A 179 14.36 -0.22 -19.21
CA SER A 179 15.62 0.52 -19.13
C SER A 179 15.51 1.92 -18.52
N ASN A 180 14.30 2.43 -18.32
CA ASN A 180 14.01 3.71 -17.67
C ASN A 180 13.55 3.54 -16.21
N GLY A 181 13.45 2.29 -15.71
CA GLY A 181 12.97 2.02 -14.36
C GLY A 181 11.45 2.04 -14.23
N ARG A 182 10.72 1.93 -15.34
CA ARG A 182 9.25 1.83 -15.35
C ARG A 182 8.83 0.36 -15.36
N PRO A 183 7.59 0.02 -14.97
CA PRO A 183 7.10 -1.35 -15.07
C PRO A 183 7.25 -1.89 -16.50
N ASP A 184 7.84 -3.08 -16.62
CA ASP A 184 7.84 -3.84 -17.87
C ASP A 184 6.53 -4.66 -17.92
N TYR A 185 5.56 -4.20 -18.71
CA TYR A 185 4.20 -4.72 -18.64
C TYR A 185 4.05 -6.07 -19.37
N ALA A 186 3.42 -7.03 -18.69
CA ALA A 186 2.97 -8.29 -19.29
C ALA A 186 1.55 -8.19 -19.88
N LEU A 187 0.76 -7.20 -19.42
CA LEU A 187 -0.55 -6.85 -19.96
C LEU A 187 -0.66 -5.32 -19.99
N ALA A 188 -0.84 -4.74 -21.17
CA ALA A 188 -0.83 -3.30 -21.36
C ALA A 188 -1.69 -2.84 -22.56
N ASP A 189 -1.73 -1.52 -22.72
CA ASP A 189 -2.26 -0.79 -23.86
C ASP A 189 -3.78 -0.85 -24.02
N ILE A 190 -4.26 -0.14 -25.05
CA ILE A 190 -5.66 -0.02 -25.45
C ILE A 190 -5.72 -0.19 -26.98
N PRO A 191 -6.26 -1.31 -27.49
CA PRO A 191 -6.86 -2.43 -26.77
C PRO A 191 -5.84 -3.20 -25.91
N ALA A 192 -6.32 -3.87 -24.85
CA ALA A 192 -5.44 -4.56 -23.90
C ALA A 192 -4.82 -5.82 -24.56
N VAL A 193 -3.50 -5.90 -24.54
CA VAL A 193 -2.72 -6.97 -25.16
C VAL A 193 -1.84 -7.64 -24.09
N ALA A 194 -1.91 -8.95 -24.02
CA ALA A 194 -0.97 -9.76 -23.23
C ALA A 194 0.28 -10.04 -24.07
N GLU A 195 1.45 -9.86 -23.46
CA GLU A 195 2.73 -10.19 -24.07
C GLU A 195 2.90 -11.70 -24.30
N THR A 196 3.86 -12.06 -25.15
CA THR A 196 4.16 -13.48 -25.41
C THR A 196 4.63 -14.16 -24.12
N GLY A 197 4.08 -15.33 -23.79
CA GLY A 197 4.39 -16.04 -22.55
C GLY A 197 3.51 -15.65 -21.36
N ALA A 198 2.69 -14.59 -21.49
CA ALA A 198 1.74 -14.13 -20.48
C ALA A 198 0.29 -14.48 -20.84
N GLU A 199 0.04 -15.63 -21.49
CA GLU A 199 -1.29 -15.99 -21.97
C GLU A 199 -2.34 -16.10 -20.86
N SER A 200 -1.91 -16.40 -19.63
CA SER A 200 -2.74 -16.38 -18.42
C SER A 200 -3.38 -15.01 -18.13
N LEU A 201 -2.78 -13.93 -18.63
CA LEU A 201 -3.26 -12.54 -18.54
C LEU A 201 -4.11 -12.10 -19.76
N SER A 202 -4.50 -13.03 -20.65
CA SER A 202 -5.29 -12.69 -21.85
C SER A 202 -6.73 -12.27 -21.55
N VAL A 203 -7.07 -11.02 -21.87
CA VAL A 203 -8.41 -10.46 -21.64
C VAL A 203 -9.35 -10.75 -22.82
N LYS A 204 -10.51 -11.36 -22.55
CA LYS A 204 -11.59 -11.61 -23.53
C LYS A 204 -12.69 -10.55 -23.46
N THR A 205 -13.01 -10.09 -22.25
CA THR A 205 -14.05 -9.09 -22.01
C THR A 205 -13.46 -7.93 -21.20
N PRO A 206 -12.96 -6.88 -21.89
CA PRO A 206 -12.25 -5.79 -21.20
C PRO A 206 -13.19 -4.80 -20.52
N GLY A 207 -14.47 -4.70 -20.90
CA GLY A 207 -15.34 -3.65 -20.36
C GLY A 207 -15.60 -3.78 -18.86
N LEU A 208 -15.28 -2.72 -18.09
CA LEU A 208 -15.47 -2.66 -16.63
C LEU A 208 -16.67 -1.79 -16.27
N TYR A 209 -17.86 -2.37 -16.25
CA TYR A 209 -19.10 -1.68 -15.89
C TYR A 209 -19.26 -1.48 -14.37
N LEU A 210 -18.63 -2.37 -13.62
CA LEU A 210 -18.51 -2.35 -12.16
C LEU A 210 -17.03 -2.23 -11.77
N GLY A 211 -16.80 -1.55 -10.66
CA GLY A 211 -15.47 -1.16 -10.20
C GLY A 211 -15.55 -0.44 -8.86
N GLU A 212 -14.43 0.09 -8.41
CA GLU A 212 -14.30 0.88 -7.21
C GLU A 212 -14.67 2.34 -7.47
N GLY A 213 -15.41 2.96 -6.54
CA GLY A 213 -15.73 4.39 -6.62
C GLY A 213 -16.64 4.78 -7.79
N LEU A 214 -17.21 3.84 -8.53
CA LEU A 214 -18.21 4.09 -9.59
C LEU A 214 -19.57 4.45 -8.99
N SER A 215 -19.71 5.72 -8.64
CA SER A 215 -20.95 6.29 -8.11
C SER A 215 -21.97 6.62 -9.19
N GLY A 216 -23.24 6.79 -8.80
CA GLY A 216 -24.30 7.21 -9.72
C GLY A 216 -24.84 6.08 -10.59
N TYR A 217 -25.09 6.37 -11.86
CA TYR A 217 -25.69 5.42 -12.78
C TYR A 217 -25.16 5.56 -14.22
N ALA A 218 -25.30 4.49 -15.00
CA ALA A 218 -25.12 4.47 -16.46
C ALA A 218 -26.35 3.85 -17.13
N ILE A 219 -26.56 4.19 -18.39
CA ILE A 219 -27.62 3.67 -19.25
C ILE A 219 -26.95 2.89 -20.37
N VAL A 220 -27.32 1.63 -20.47
CA VAL A 220 -26.84 0.72 -21.51
C VAL A 220 -27.99 0.34 -22.44
N GLY A 221 -27.69 -0.01 -23.69
CA GLY A 221 -28.72 -0.28 -24.69
C GLY A 221 -29.57 0.96 -25.04
N ALA A 222 -28.94 2.15 -25.00
CA ALA A 222 -29.51 3.37 -25.55
C ALA A 222 -29.51 3.33 -27.10
N GLU A 223 -30.12 4.33 -27.73
CA GLU A 223 -30.07 4.49 -29.20
C GLU A 223 -28.65 4.80 -29.69
N ARG A 224 -27.88 5.56 -28.90
CA ARG A 224 -26.44 5.76 -29.11
C ARG A 224 -25.62 4.60 -28.53
N ASP A 225 -24.65 4.14 -29.31
CA ASP A 225 -23.65 3.16 -28.87
C ASP A 225 -22.67 3.75 -27.85
N GLU A 226 -22.16 2.89 -26.99
CA GLU A 226 -21.22 3.23 -25.93
C GLU A 226 -19.81 3.38 -26.53
N VAL A 227 -19.00 4.25 -25.95
CA VAL A 227 -17.57 4.33 -26.25
C VAL A 227 -16.90 3.13 -25.59
N ASP A 228 -16.26 2.28 -26.38
CA ASP A 228 -15.46 1.16 -25.87
C ASP A 228 -14.07 1.66 -25.50
N PHE A 229 -13.36 2.20 -26.49
CA PHE A 229 -12.07 2.85 -26.31
C PHE A 229 -11.74 3.79 -27.47
N GLN A 230 -10.63 4.49 -27.36
CA GLN A 230 -10.05 5.27 -28.44
C GLN A 230 -8.68 4.70 -28.80
N ASP A 231 -8.48 4.38 -30.08
CA ASP A 231 -7.22 3.84 -30.58
C ASP A 231 -6.12 4.92 -30.70
N ASP A 232 -4.96 4.52 -31.22
CA ASP A 232 -3.78 5.37 -31.41
C ASP A 232 -4.00 6.52 -32.41
N ASP A 233 -4.97 6.38 -33.32
CA ASP A 233 -5.37 7.41 -34.28
C ASP A 233 -6.49 8.32 -33.72
N ASP A 234 -6.77 8.24 -32.41
CA ASP A 234 -7.89 8.88 -31.72
C ASP A 234 -9.27 8.54 -32.30
N LYS A 235 -9.37 7.41 -33.01
CA LYS A 235 -10.64 6.92 -33.51
C LYS A 235 -11.37 6.22 -32.38
N THR A 236 -12.61 6.63 -32.18
CA THR A 236 -13.50 6.03 -31.19
C THR A 236 -14.05 4.71 -31.73
N GLU A 237 -13.69 3.62 -31.05
CA GLU A 237 -14.34 2.33 -31.21
C GLU A 237 -15.54 2.26 -30.27
N VAL A 238 -16.62 1.64 -30.76
CA VAL A 238 -17.90 1.59 -30.06
C VAL A 238 -18.28 0.18 -29.69
N THR A 239 -19.02 0.05 -28.60
CA THR A 239 -19.54 -1.22 -28.12
C THR A 239 -20.99 -1.09 -27.70
N ARG A 240 -21.66 -2.23 -27.55
CA ARG A 240 -23.01 -2.31 -27.00
C ARG A 240 -23.03 -3.37 -25.92
N TYR A 241 -23.40 -2.97 -24.71
CA TYR A 241 -23.46 -3.86 -23.58
C TYR A 241 -24.36 -5.07 -23.83
N SER A 242 -23.78 -6.26 -23.67
CA SER A 242 -24.48 -7.54 -23.84
C SER A 242 -24.64 -8.31 -22.53
N GLY A 243 -24.14 -7.77 -21.42
CA GLY A 243 -24.21 -8.40 -20.10
C GLY A 243 -25.63 -8.42 -19.51
N ALA A 244 -25.78 -9.18 -18.43
CA ALA A 244 -27.08 -9.43 -17.80
C ALA A 244 -27.53 -8.32 -16.82
N ASP A 245 -26.63 -7.42 -16.39
CA ASP A 245 -26.94 -6.42 -15.37
C ASP A 245 -27.97 -5.40 -15.84
N GLY A 246 -28.54 -4.68 -14.86
CA GLY A 246 -29.37 -3.51 -15.09
C GLY A 246 -30.86 -3.73 -14.97
N VAL A 247 -31.56 -2.63 -14.72
CA VAL A 247 -33.02 -2.61 -14.63
C VAL A 247 -33.57 -1.96 -15.89
N ASP A 248 -34.45 -2.66 -16.61
CA ASP A 248 -35.13 -2.10 -17.79
C ASP A 248 -35.84 -0.79 -17.44
N ILE A 249 -35.52 0.26 -18.20
CA ILE A 249 -36.16 1.59 -18.08
C ILE A 249 -37.18 1.82 -19.19
N ASN A 250 -37.86 0.74 -19.59
CA ASN A 250 -38.97 0.80 -20.52
C ASN A 250 -40.22 1.43 -19.86
N GLY A 251 -40.88 2.33 -20.61
CA GLY A 251 -42.12 2.97 -20.20
C GLY A 251 -41.99 4.17 -19.25
N ILE A 252 -42.99 5.05 -19.31
CA ILE A 252 -42.97 6.37 -18.67
C ILE A 252 -42.87 6.32 -17.13
N PHE A 253 -43.43 5.30 -16.49
CA PHE A 253 -43.44 5.20 -15.02
C PHE A 253 -42.07 4.82 -14.44
N ARG A 254 -41.35 3.90 -15.09
CA ARG A 254 -39.99 3.53 -14.67
C ARG A 254 -39.03 4.69 -14.90
N LYS A 255 -39.12 5.33 -16.08
CA LYS A 255 -38.39 6.57 -16.39
C LYS A 255 -38.63 7.65 -15.34
N LEU A 256 -39.89 7.90 -14.96
CA LEU A 256 -40.23 8.89 -13.93
C LEU A 256 -39.70 8.50 -12.53
N ALA A 257 -39.76 7.23 -12.15
CA ALA A 257 -39.25 6.76 -10.87
C ALA A 257 -37.73 6.96 -10.75
N PHE A 258 -36.97 6.63 -11.80
CA PHE A 258 -35.54 6.87 -11.83
C PHE A 258 -35.20 8.36 -11.94
N ALA A 259 -35.96 9.14 -12.71
CA ALA A 259 -35.83 10.59 -12.76
C ALA A 259 -36.00 11.24 -11.37
N LEU A 260 -36.94 10.75 -10.57
CA LEU A 260 -37.11 11.20 -9.18
C LEU A 260 -35.97 10.72 -8.27
N ARG A 261 -35.51 9.48 -8.43
CA ARG A 261 -34.41 8.90 -7.63
C ARG A 261 -33.10 9.66 -7.82
N PHE A 262 -32.76 9.99 -9.07
CA PHE A 262 -31.51 10.66 -9.43
C PHE A 262 -31.66 12.17 -9.61
N ALA A 263 -32.86 12.71 -9.39
CA ALA A 263 -33.19 14.11 -9.66
C ALA A 263 -32.85 14.56 -11.09
N GLU A 264 -33.04 13.66 -12.07
CA GLU A 264 -32.55 13.81 -13.43
C GLU A 264 -33.68 13.76 -14.48
N PRO A 265 -34.15 14.91 -15.00
CA PRO A 265 -35.26 14.98 -15.94
C PRO A 265 -34.96 14.35 -17.31
N ASN A 266 -33.69 14.29 -17.74
CA ASN A 266 -33.29 13.72 -19.04
C ASN A 266 -33.68 12.25 -19.18
N LEU A 267 -33.83 11.52 -18.07
CA LEU A 267 -34.34 10.15 -18.04
C LEU A 267 -35.76 9.99 -18.62
N VAL A 268 -36.55 11.07 -18.68
CA VAL A 268 -37.91 11.07 -19.24
C VAL A 268 -37.97 11.73 -20.61
N VAL A 269 -37.21 12.81 -20.83
CA VAL A 269 -37.33 13.66 -22.02
C VAL A 269 -36.35 13.30 -23.15
N SER A 270 -35.27 12.58 -22.85
CA SER A 270 -34.27 12.20 -23.85
C SER A 270 -34.84 11.17 -24.84
N GLY A 271 -34.57 11.39 -26.13
CA GLY A 271 -34.88 10.45 -27.20
C GLY A 271 -33.97 9.22 -27.23
N GLU A 272 -32.84 9.26 -26.49
CA GLU A 272 -31.84 8.19 -26.46
C GLU A 272 -32.30 6.95 -25.69
N ILE A 273 -33.33 7.09 -24.84
CA ILE A 273 -33.81 5.98 -24.01
C ILE A 273 -34.92 5.23 -24.75
N GLY A 274 -34.54 4.13 -25.38
CA GLY A 274 -35.43 3.20 -26.09
C GLY A 274 -36.05 2.12 -25.22
N ASP A 275 -36.64 1.13 -25.88
CA ASP A 275 -37.30 -0.02 -25.21
C ASP A 275 -36.29 -1.05 -24.68
N GLU A 276 -35.07 -1.08 -25.23
CA GLU A 276 -33.97 -1.97 -24.83
C GLU A 276 -33.07 -1.35 -23.74
N SER A 277 -33.31 -0.09 -23.37
CA SER A 277 -32.44 0.61 -22.44
C SER A 277 -32.59 0.08 -21.01
N ARG A 278 -31.45 -0.13 -20.36
CA ARG A 278 -31.33 -0.57 -18.97
C ARG A 278 -30.51 0.44 -18.17
N ILE A 279 -30.85 0.63 -16.91
CA ILE A 279 -30.09 1.46 -15.98
C ILE A 279 -29.24 0.61 -15.02
N LEU A 280 -27.94 0.89 -14.97
CA LEU A 280 -26.97 0.33 -14.04
C LEU A 280 -26.73 1.36 -12.93
N TYR A 281 -27.03 1.06 -11.66
CA TYR A 281 -26.95 2.07 -10.59
C TYR A 281 -26.38 1.59 -9.25
N LYS A 282 -25.92 0.35 -9.17
CA LYS A 282 -25.12 -0.19 -8.05
C LYS A 282 -23.79 -0.66 -8.63
N ARG A 283 -23.00 0.28 -9.11
CA ARG A 283 -21.80 0.00 -9.91
C ARG A 283 -20.54 -0.14 -9.05
N ASP A 284 -20.50 0.60 -7.94
CA ASP A 284 -19.50 0.40 -6.89
C ASP A 284 -19.63 -1.00 -6.28
N ILE A 285 -18.54 -1.77 -6.32
CA ILE A 285 -18.50 -3.18 -5.91
C ILE A 285 -18.77 -3.36 -4.41
N VAL A 286 -18.25 -2.47 -3.56
CA VAL A 286 -18.44 -2.52 -2.11
C VAL A 286 -19.87 -2.14 -1.75
N ASP A 287 -20.43 -1.08 -2.33
CA ASP A 287 -21.83 -0.67 -2.17
C ASP A 287 -22.79 -1.76 -2.67
N ARG A 288 -22.47 -2.42 -3.80
CA ARG A 288 -23.25 -3.56 -4.30
C ARG A 288 -23.26 -4.70 -3.29
N ALA A 289 -22.10 -5.15 -2.82
CA ALA A 289 -21.99 -6.24 -1.86
C ALA A 289 -22.71 -5.90 -0.53
N LYS A 290 -22.51 -4.69 0.01
CA LYS A 290 -23.19 -4.20 1.23
C LYS A 290 -24.70 -4.09 1.06
N THR A 291 -25.17 -3.74 -0.14
CA THR A 291 -26.61 -3.68 -0.43
C THR A 291 -27.22 -5.09 -0.40
N LEU A 292 -26.50 -6.11 -0.88
CA LEU A 292 -26.96 -7.50 -0.90
C LEU A 292 -26.87 -8.18 0.47
N ALA A 293 -25.78 -7.95 1.21
CA ALA A 293 -25.49 -8.61 2.48
C ALA A 293 -25.05 -7.62 3.58
N PRO A 294 -25.94 -6.72 4.05
CA PRO A 294 -25.59 -5.64 5.00
C PRO A 294 -25.21 -6.12 6.40
N PHE A 295 -25.42 -7.40 6.69
CA PHE A 295 -25.08 -8.04 7.97
C PHE A 295 -23.65 -8.56 8.02
N LEU A 296 -22.97 -8.67 6.87
CA LEU A 296 -21.53 -8.94 6.80
C LEU A 296 -20.75 -7.62 6.96
N LYS A 297 -19.49 -7.75 7.37
CA LYS A 297 -18.50 -6.67 7.27
C LYS A 297 -17.60 -6.96 6.10
N PHE A 298 -17.11 -5.95 5.42
CA PHE A 298 -16.30 -6.14 4.22
C PHE A 298 -14.90 -5.57 4.45
N ASP A 299 -13.91 -6.21 3.83
CA ASP A 299 -12.58 -5.63 3.74
C ASP A 299 -12.63 -4.31 2.96
N ARG A 300 -11.65 -3.45 3.21
CA ARG A 300 -11.56 -2.14 2.56
C ARG A 300 -10.88 -2.20 1.21
N ASP A 301 -10.17 -3.29 0.91
CA ASP A 301 -9.31 -3.43 -0.25
C ASP A 301 -9.80 -4.60 -1.15
N PRO A 302 -10.80 -4.36 -2.01
CA PRO A 302 -11.18 -5.31 -3.05
C PRO A 302 -10.12 -5.33 -4.15
N TYR A 303 -9.90 -6.49 -4.76
CA TYR A 303 -8.85 -6.64 -5.77
C TYR A 303 -9.36 -7.30 -7.05
N PRO A 304 -8.87 -6.89 -8.24
CA PRO A 304 -9.22 -7.53 -9.49
C PRO A 304 -8.38 -8.79 -9.70
N ALA A 305 -8.97 -9.79 -10.35
CA ALA A 305 -8.30 -10.97 -10.87
C ALA A 305 -8.83 -11.31 -12.26
N LEU A 306 -7.97 -11.81 -13.14
CA LEU A 306 -8.36 -12.26 -14.46
C LEU A 306 -8.66 -13.76 -14.43
N ILE A 307 -9.91 -14.12 -14.64
CA ILE A 307 -10.39 -15.50 -14.53
C ILE A 307 -11.10 -15.87 -15.82
N ASN A 308 -10.57 -16.86 -16.55
CA ASN A 308 -11.02 -17.29 -17.86
C ASN A 308 -11.06 -16.17 -18.93
N GLY A 309 -10.26 -15.11 -18.74
CA GLY A 309 -10.24 -13.91 -19.57
C GLY A 309 -11.32 -12.87 -19.24
N ASN A 310 -11.99 -13.00 -18.10
CA ASN A 310 -12.92 -12.01 -17.57
C ASN A 310 -12.32 -11.37 -16.32
N VAL A 311 -12.53 -10.07 -16.15
CA VAL A 311 -12.11 -9.36 -14.93
C VAL A 311 -13.14 -9.60 -13.84
N MET A 312 -12.70 -10.20 -12.74
CA MET A 312 -13.50 -10.52 -11.56
C MET A 312 -12.96 -9.71 -10.38
N TRP A 313 -13.84 -9.00 -9.70
CA TRP A 313 -13.53 -8.33 -8.44
C TRP A 313 -13.71 -9.30 -7.29
N MET A 314 -12.71 -9.36 -6.43
CA MET A 314 -12.66 -10.22 -5.25
C MET A 314 -12.78 -9.34 -4.02
N LEU A 315 -13.76 -9.64 -3.17
CA LEU A 315 -14.02 -8.87 -1.96
C LEU A 315 -14.20 -9.79 -0.76
N ASP A 316 -13.42 -9.52 0.27
CA ASP A 316 -13.43 -10.29 1.50
C ASP A 316 -14.55 -9.85 2.43
N ALA A 317 -15.26 -10.83 2.99
CA ALA A 317 -16.37 -10.59 3.89
C ALA A 317 -16.25 -11.38 5.20
N TYR A 318 -16.60 -10.70 6.28
CA TYR A 318 -16.42 -11.14 7.64
C TYR A 318 -17.74 -11.30 8.37
N THR A 319 -17.81 -12.35 9.18
CA THR A 319 -18.76 -12.41 10.28
C THR A 319 -18.11 -11.80 11.52
N THR A 320 -18.88 -11.02 12.27
CA THR A 320 -18.38 -10.29 13.44
C THR A 320 -19.35 -10.35 14.61
N SER A 321 -18.81 -10.25 15.82
CA SER A 321 -19.59 -10.05 17.04
C SER A 321 -18.80 -9.24 18.07
N ASN A 322 -19.51 -8.56 18.95
CA ASN A 322 -18.96 -7.90 20.15
C ASN A 322 -19.46 -8.57 21.44
N MET A 323 -20.07 -9.76 21.32
CA MET A 323 -20.70 -10.49 22.42
C MET A 323 -20.04 -11.84 22.69
N PHE A 324 -18.85 -12.10 22.12
CA PHE A 324 -18.15 -13.36 22.38
C PHE A 324 -17.64 -13.38 23.83
N PRO A 325 -18.05 -14.34 24.68
CA PRO A 325 -17.73 -14.30 26.10
C PRO A 325 -16.22 -14.37 26.36
N TYR A 326 -15.74 -13.55 27.31
CA TYR A 326 -14.34 -13.49 27.77
C TYR A 326 -13.29 -13.08 26.71
N ALA A 327 -13.63 -13.00 25.43
CA ALA A 327 -12.70 -12.54 24.40
C ALA A 327 -12.44 -11.03 24.50
N GLN A 328 -11.19 -10.66 24.25
CA GLN A 328 -10.74 -9.29 24.19
C GLN A 328 -11.26 -8.58 22.94
N ASN A 329 -11.65 -7.32 23.11
CA ASN A 329 -12.00 -6.48 21.97
C ASN A 329 -10.74 -6.13 21.17
N ILE A 330 -10.89 -6.13 19.83
CA ILE A 330 -9.83 -5.72 18.92
C ILE A 330 -9.35 -4.30 19.24
N ASN A 331 -8.07 -4.08 19.02
CA ASN A 331 -7.48 -2.76 19.09
C ASN A 331 -7.98 -1.94 17.87
N PRO A 332 -8.73 -0.84 18.07
CA PRO A 332 -9.23 -0.03 16.95
C PRO A 332 -8.09 0.67 16.17
N ARG A 333 -6.86 0.66 16.68
CA ARG A 333 -5.69 1.14 15.94
C ARG A 333 -5.13 0.11 14.94
N ALA A 334 -5.45 -1.17 15.09
CA ALA A 334 -5.00 -2.22 14.18
C ALA A 334 -5.63 -2.05 12.78
N VAL A 335 -6.90 -1.65 12.73
CA VAL A 335 -7.67 -1.35 11.50
C VAL A 335 -8.31 0.02 11.65
N LYS A 336 -7.74 1.03 10.96
CA LYS A 336 -8.08 2.45 11.17
C LYS A 336 -9.31 2.92 10.38
N SER A 337 -9.59 2.26 9.26
CA SER A 337 -10.67 2.55 8.33
C SER A 337 -11.31 1.24 7.88
N GLY A 338 -12.46 1.30 7.22
CA GLY A 338 -13.22 0.12 6.81
C GLY A 338 -14.16 -0.42 7.89
N ASP A 339 -14.82 -1.53 7.59
CA ASP A 339 -15.94 -2.05 8.39
C ASP A 339 -15.49 -2.71 9.72
N LEU A 340 -14.22 -3.11 9.81
CA LEU A 340 -13.60 -3.72 10.99
C LEU A 340 -13.01 -2.70 11.98
N SER A 341 -13.12 -1.40 11.72
CA SER A 341 -12.69 -0.33 12.67
C SER A 341 -13.55 -0.22 13.95
N GLY A 342 -14.63 -1.00 14.03
CA GLY A 342 -15.54 -1.03 15.20
C GLY A 342 -14.99 -1.79 16.41
N SER A 343 -15.78 -1.82 17.48
CA SER A 343 -15.44 -2.63 18.67
C SER A 343 -16.04 -4.03 18.53
N TYR A 344 -15.21 -4.97 18.09
CA TYR A 344 -15.56 -6.39 17.94
C TYR A 344 -14.64 -7.25 18.81
N ASN A 345 -15.11 -8.41 19.25
CA ASN A 345 -14.31 -9.41 19.96
C ASN A 345 -14.44 -10.82 19.36
N TYR A 346 -14.95 -10.89 18.13
CA TYR A 346 -15.01 -12.07 17.28
C TYR A 346 -15.02 -11.62 15.82
N VAL A 347 -14.13 -12.19 15.01
CA VAL A 347 -14.02 -11.91 13.57
C VAL A 347 -13.58 -13.18 12.85
N ARG A 348 -14.27 -13.54 11.76
CA ARG A 348 -13.89 -14.63 10.85
C ARG A 348 -14.02 -14.20 9.40
N ASN A 349 -13.03 -14.53 8.55
CA ASN A 349 -13.16 -14.39 7.10
C ASN A 349 -13.95 -15.57 6.55
N SER A 350 -15.27 -15.51 6.70
CA SER A 350 -16.11 -16.66 6.42
C SER A 350 -16.64 -16.69 4.99
N VAL A 351 -16.58 -15.57 4.27
CA VAL A 351 -17.20 -15.42 2.96
C VAL A 351 -16.26 -14.69 2.00
N LYS A 352 -16.14 -15.19 0.77
CA LYS A 352 -15.55 -14.48 -0.37
C LYS A 352 -16.66 -14.05 -1.31
N VAL A 353 -16.64 -12.79 -1.70
CA VAL A 353 -17.59 -12.22 -2.66
C VAL A 353 -16.88 -12.03 -3.97
N VAL A 354 -17.43 -12.59 -5.05
CA VAL A 354 -16.85 -12.49 -6.40
C VAL A 354 -17.85 -11.75 -7.27
N ILE A 355 -17.39 -10.68 -7.91
CA ILE A 355 -18.24 -9.79 -8.70
C ILE A 355 -17.66 -9.68 -10.11
N ASP A 356 -18.44 -10.09 -11.11
CA ASP A 356 -18.04 -9.94 -12.51
C ASP A 356 -18.08 -8.47 -12.93
N ALA A 357 -16.95 -7.92 -13.37
CA ALA A 357 -16.82 -6.51 -13.70
C ALA A 357 -17.66 -6.08 -14.91
N TYR A 358 -18.03 -7.02 -15.80
CA TYR A 358 -18.82 -6.77 -16.99
C TYR A 358 -20.31 -7.01 -16.73
N ASN A 359 -20.70 -8.21 -16.33
CA ASN A 359 -22.12 -8.60 -16.21
C ASN A 359 -22.75 -8.33 -14.83
N GLY A 360 -21.95 -7.94 -13.84
CA GLY A 360 -22.41 -7.53 -12.51
C GLY A 360 -23.01 -8.64 -11.64
N SER A 361 -22.88 -9.90 -12.04
CA SER A 361 -23.23 -11.05 -11.19
C SER A 361 -22.39 -11.05 -9.91
N VAL A 362 -22.98 -11.51 -8.82
CA VAL A 362 -22.35 -11.55 -7.50
C VAL A 362 -22.54 -12.93 -6.91
N ASP A 363 -21.43 -13.59 -6.60
CA ASP A 363 -21.40 -14.87 -5.91
C ASP A 363 -20.85 -14.69 -4.49
N PHE A 364 -21.56 -15.26 -3.50
CA PHE A 364 -21.10 -15.28 -2.10
C PHE A 364 -20.69 -16.71 -1.73
N TYR A 365 -19.39 -16.99 -1.74
CA TYR A 365 -18.83 -18.28 -1.39
C TYR A 365 -18.53 -18.36 0.11
N VAL A 366 -19.11 -19.33 0.81
CA VAL A 366 -18.79 -19.60 2.22
C VAL A 366 -17.51 -20.42 2.30
N ILE A 367 -16.42 -19.79 2.73
CA ILE A 367 -15.09 -20.42 2.83
C ILE A 367 -14.87 -21.06 4.20
N ASP A 368 -15.21 -20.35 5.29
CA ASP A 368 -15.20 -20.95 6.64
C ASP A 368 -16.53 -21.65 6.92
N LYS A 369 -16.57 -22.95 6.60
CA LYS A 369 -17.74 -23.80 6.86
C LYS A 369 -17.94 -24.12 8.33
N ALA A 370 -16.96 -23.89 9.19
CA ALA A 370 -17.05 -24.14 10.63
C ALA A 370 -17.62 -22.94 11.40
N ASP A 371 -17.64 -21.74 10.81
CA ASP A 371 -18.18 -20.54 11.44
C ASP A 371 -19.70 -20.65 11.71
N PRO A 372 -20.12 -20.64 12.99
CA PRO A 372 -21.53 -20.71 13.36
C PRO A 372 -22.37 -19.51 12.88
N LEU A 373 -21.77 -18.32 12.74
CA LEU A 373 -22.48 -17.13 12.24
C LEU A 373 -22.74 -17.26 10.74
N ALA A 374 -21.73 -17.66 9.96
CA ALA A 374 -21.89 -17.93 8.53
C ALA A 374 -22.94 -19.03 8.27
N GLN A 375 -22.88 -20.15 9.00
CA GLN A 375 -23.90 -21.21 8.91
C GLN A 375 -25.30 -20.71 9.24
N SER A 376 -25.45 -19.78 10.19
CA SER A 376 -26.74 -19.19 10.54
C SER A 376 -27.28 -18.32 9.40
N TYR A 377 -26.43 -17.48 8.80
CA TYR A 377 -26.83 -16.65 7.66
C TYR A 377 -27.16 -17.49 6.43
N GLN A 378 -26.39 -18.53 6.14
CA GLN A 378 -26.65 -19.44 5.03
C GLN A 378 -28.01 -20.14 5.16
N LYS A 379 -28.41 -20.51 6.37
CA LYS A 379 -29.75 -21.09 6.63
C LYS A 379 -30.88 -20.07 6.49
N GLN A 380 -30.63 -18.80 6.80
CA GLN A 380 -31.63 -17.74 6.73
C GLN A 380 -31.82 -17.20 5.31
N PHE A 381 -30.75 -17.18 4.51
CA PHE A 381 -30.71 -16.63 3.16
C PHE A 381 -30.07 -17.63 2.17
N PRO A 382 -30.69 -18.81 1.94
CA PRO A 382 -30.09 -19.85 1.12
C PRO A 382 -29.82 -19.40 -0.32
N ASP A 383 -30.70 -18.58 -0.90
CA ASP A 383 -30.56 -18.08 -2.28
C ASP A 383 -29.45 -17.03 -2.45
N LEU A 384 -28.90 -16.48 -1.35
CA LEU A 384 -27.83 -15.48 -1.39
C LEU A 384 -26.44 -16.12 -1.52
N PHE A 385 -26.23 -17.28 -0.90
CA PHE A 385 -24.93 -17.94 -0.85
C PHE A 385 -24.82 -19.00 -1.93
N THR A 386 -23.68 -19.04 -2.61
CA THR A 386 -23.41 -19.99 -3.68
C THR A 386 -23.21 -21.38 -3.08
N GLU A 387 -24.01 -22.36 -3.53
CA GLU A 387 -23.95 -23.74 -3.04
C GLU A 387 -22.75 -24.52 -3.59
N SER A 388 -22.34 -24.22 -4.82
CA SER A 388 -21.17 -24.84 -5.44
C SER A 388 -19.88 -24.27 -4.86
N GLU A 389 -18.86 -25.13 -4.73
CA GLU A 389 -17.52 -24.65 -4.43
C GLU A 389 -17.01 -23.73 -5.54
N PRO A 390 -16.18 -22.74 -5.21
CA PRO A 390 -15.49 -21.94 -6.22
C PRO A 390 -14.62 -22.85 -7.11
N SER A 391 -14.48 -22.48 -8.40
CA SER A 391 -13.61 -23.21 -9.33
C SER A 391 -12.16 -23.22 -8.84
N GLN A 392 -11.35 -24.13 -9.36
CA GLN A 392 -9.92 -24.18 -9.01
C GLN A 392 -9.22 -22.86 -9.33
N GLU A 393 -9.37 -22.36 -10.57
CA GLU A 393 -8.80 -21.09 -11.02
C GLU A 393 -9.26 -19.91 -10.14
N LEU A 394 -10.52 -19.87 -9.73
CA LEU A 394 -10.99 -18.83 -8.82
C LEU A 394 -10.32 -18.90 -7.44
N ARG A 395 -10.14 -20.11 -6.89
CA ARG A 395 -9.42 -20.30 -5.61
C ARG A 395 -7.95 -19.96 -5.73
N GLU A 396 -7.34 -20.17 -6.89
CA GLU A 396 -5.96 -19.76 -7.18
C GLU A 396 -5.80 -18.24 -7.10
N HIS A 397 -6.86 -17.43 -7.08
CA HIS A 397 -6.78 -15.98 -6.84
C HIS A 397 -7.28 -15.54 -5.45
N PHE A 398 -7.56 -16.48 -4.53
CA PHE A 398 -7.94 -16.10 -3.17
C PHE A 398 -6.74 -15.56 -2.39
N ARG A 399 -6.94 -14.42 -1.72
CA ARG A 399 -5.98 -13.82 -0.79
C ARG A 399 -6.48 -13.92 0.63
N TYR A 400 -5.58 -13.97 1.58
CA TYR A 400 -5.86 -13.90 3.00
C TYR A 400 -6.01 -12.42 3.37
N PRO A 401 -7.15 -12.02 3.93
CA PRO A 401 -7.52 -10.61 4.09
C PRO A 401 -6.53 -9.78 4.90
N GLU A 402 -6.25 -8.57 4.43
CA GLU A 402 -5.39 -7.62 5.11
C GLU A 402 -5.92 -7.21 6.48
N ASP A 403 -7.20 -6.82 6.60
CA ASP A 403 -7.71 -6.26 7.84
C ASP A 403 -7.81 -7.32 8.94
N LEU A 404 -8.20 -8.54 8.59
CA LEU A 404 -8.16 -9.65 9.54
C LEU A 404 -6.73 -9.99 9.94
N PHE A 405 -5.79 -10.04 9.00
CA PHE A 405 -4.39 -10.31 9.32
C PHE A 405 -3.79 -9.21 10.22
N ARG A 406 -4.17 -7.94 10.02
CA ARG A 406 -3.79 -6.82 10.90
C ARG A 406 -4.29 -7.04 12.34
N ILE A 407 -5.54 -7.46 12.51
CA ILE A 407 -6.12 -7.77 13.82
C ILE A 407 -5.40 -8.97 14.46
N GLN A 408 -5.21 -10.05 13.70
CA GLN A 408 -4.63 -11.28 14.20
C GLN A 408 -3.18 -11.09 14.66
N THR A 409 -2.37 -10.39 13.87
CA THR A 409 -0.98 -10.07 14.22
C THR A 409 -0.88 -9.09 15.41
N ASP A 410 -1.74 -8.08 15.50
CA ASP A 410 -1.81 -7.19 16.67
C ASP A 410 -2.16 -7.96 17.96
N MET A 411 -3.18 -8.82 17.89
CA MET A 411 -3.57 -9.65 19.03
C MET A 411 -2.51 -10.71 19.36
N TRP A 412 -1.91 -11.35 18.36
CA TRP A 412 -0.87 -12.37 18.55
C TRP A 412 0.31 -11.85 19.39
N GLY A 413 0.67 -10.57 19.24
CA GLY A 413 1.75 -9.95 20.00
C GLY A 413 1.68 -10.23 21.50
N ARG A 414 0.47 -10.20 22.09
CA ARG A 414 0.26 -10.55 23.51
C ARG A 414 -0.30 -11.95 23.71
N TYR A 415 -1.22 -12.39 22.85
CA TYR A 415 -1.93 -13.68 22.99
C TYR A 415 -1.12 -14.91 22.58
N ARG A 416 0.11 -14.73 22.09
CA ARG A 416 1.11 -15.80 21.99
C ARG A 416 1.49 -16.38 23.36
N ILE A 417 1.41 -15.57 24.43
CA ILE A 417 1.70 -15.98 25.79
C ILE A 417 0.51 -16.77 26.33
N ASN A 418 0.72 -18.06 26.60
CA ASN A 418 -0.36 -18.97 27.02
C ASN A 418 -0.48 -19.11 28.54
N GLU A 419 0.57 -18.77 29.29
CA GLU A 419 0.61 -18.90 30.74
C GLU A 419 0.08 -17.63 31.40
N ALA A 420 -0.91 -17.78 32.30
CA ALA A 420 -1.61 -16.65 32.91
C ALA A 420 -0.69 -15.70 33.69
N ALA A 421 0.30 -16.26 34.39
CA ALA A 421 1.27 -15.47 35.14
C ALA A 421 2.18 -14.64 34.22
N GLU A 422 2.67 -15.24 33.13
CA GLU A 422 3.51 -14.55 32.14
C GLU A 422 2.72 -13.49 31.36
N PHE A 423 1.46 -13.79 31.03
CA PHE A 423 0.56 -12.86 30.35
C PHE A 423 0.22 -11.63 31.20
N TYR A 424 0.09 -11.83 32.52
CA TYR A 424 -0.11 -10.75 33.48
C TYR A 424 1.09 -9.80 33.51
N ASP A 425 2.30 -10.34 33.52
CA ASP A 425 3.56 -9.58 33.51
C ASP A 425 3.94 -9.04 32.11
N ALA A 426 3.18 -9.42 31.07
CA ALA A 426 3.50 -9.17 29.66
C ALA A 426 4.91 -9.64 29.26
N ALA A 427 5.43 -10.65 29.95
CA ALA A 427 6.76 -11.18 29.72
C ALA A 427 6.80 -11.90 28.36
N GLY A 428 7.66 -11.45 27.44
CA GLY A 428 7.77 -12.04 26.10
C GLY A 428 6.66 -11.59 25.13
N ALA A 429 5.99 -10.48 25.41
CA ALA A 429 5.07 -9.85 24.46
C ALA A 429 5.85 -9.28 23.26
N TRP A 430 5.24 -9.38 22.09
CA TRP A 430 5.74 -8.83 20.85
C TRP A 430 4.86 -7.67 20.37
N ALA A 431 5.40 -6.86 19.48
CA ALA A 431 4.70 -5.85 18.71
C ALA A 431 5.07 -6.01 17.23
N ILE A 432 4.20 -5.55 16.33
CA ILE A 432 4.58 -5.46 14.91
C ILE A 432 5.76 -4.49 14.78
N ALA A 433 6.70 -4.82 13.90
CA ALA A 433 7.84 -3.96 13.62
C ALA A 433 7.43 -2.57 13.11
N GLN A 434 8.26 -1.58 13.44
CA GLN A 434 8.04 -0.20 13.00
C GLN A 434 8.34 -0.07 11.51
N ASP A 435 7.48 0.69 10.82
CA ASP A 435 7.59 0.96 9.40
C ASP A 435 8.66 2.02 9.14
N PRO A 436 9.69 1.71 8.33
CA PRO A 436 10.69 2.70 7.95
C PRO A 436 10.15 3.83 7.06
N GLY A 437 8.92 3.72 6.56
CA GLY A 437 8.22 4.73 5.76
C GLY A 437 8.73 4.83 4.32
N ASN A 438 8.13 5.75 3.56
CA ASN A 438 8.51 6.10 2.19
C ASN A 438 9.39 7.37 2.13
N SER A 439 10.17 7.61 3.19
CA SER A 439 11.09 8.74 3.28
C SER A 439 12.39 8.30 3.93
N ILE A 440 13.53 8.75 3.39
CA ILE A 440 14.85 8.46 3.97
C ILE A 440 15.09 9.42 5.13
N GLY A 441 15.43 8.90 6.32
CA GLY A 441 15.73 9.70 7.50
C GLY A 441 14.53 10.07 8.36
N LEU A 442 13.30 9.75 7.93
CA LEU A 442 12.08 9.99 8.69
C LEU A 442 11.37 8.66 8.95
N THR A 443 11.15 8.34 10.23
CA THR A 443 10.23 7.26 10.57
C THR A 443 8.81 7.68 10.24
N ALA A 444 8.02 6.78 9.67
CA ALA A 444 6.60 7.04 9.49
C ALA A 444 5.97 7.27 10.88
N ILE A 445 5.31 8.41 11.07
CA ILE A 445 4.65 8.75 12.34
C ILE A 445 3.14 8.72 12.13
N GLU A 446 2.45 8.02 13.02
CA GLU A 446 1.01 8.06 13.13
C GLU A 446 0.60 9.10 14.15
N ALA A 447 -0.34 9.98 13.78
CA ALA A 447 -0.96 10.93 14.68
C ALA A 447 -2.43 10.59 14.89
N VAL A 448 -2.86 10.49 16.15
CA VAL A 448 -4.28 10.36 16.49
C VAL A 448 -4.86 11.76 16.65
N PHE A 449 -5.94 12.06 15.95
CA PHE A 449 -6.63 13.35 16.04
C PHE A 449 -7.88 13.23 16.93
N ASP A 450 -8.14 14.24 17.76
CA ASP A 450 -9.45 14.37 18.41
C ASP A 450 -10.51 14.84 17.40
N ALA A 451 -11.78 14.84 17.82
CA ALA A 451 -12.89 15.31 16.99
C ALA A 451 -12.79 16.80 16.59
N THR A 452 -11.85 17.55 17.16
CA THR A 452 -11.56 18.96 16.86
C THR A 452 -10.29 19.14 16.01
N GLY A 453 -9.65 18.04 15.58
CA GLY A 453 -8.47 18.06 14.72
C GLY A 453 -7.13 18.27 15.44
N ASN A 454 -7.08 18.19 16.77
CA ASN A 454 -5.82 18.28 17.52
C ASN A 454 -5.16 16.91 17.67
N ILE A 455 -3.83 16.86 17.61
CA ILE A 455 -3.07 15.63 17.81
C ILE A 455 -3.08 15.24 19.30
N VAL A 456 -3.64 14.07 19.59
CA VAL A 456 -3.77 13.47 20.93
C VAL A 456 -2.59 12.56 21.27
N SER A 457 -2.02 11.87 20.27
CA SER A 457 -0.82 11.03 20.43
C SER A 457 -0.06 10.89 19.12
N ARG A 458 1.26 10.69 19.19
CA ARG A 458 2.12 10.29 18.06
C ARG A 458 2.83 8.97 18.39
N SER A 459 2.89 8.05 17.44
CA SER A 459 3.65 6.78 17.54
C SER A 459 4.29 6.44 16.20
N GLU A 460 5.32 5.60 16.19
CA GLU A 460 5.88 5.09 14.93
C GLU A 460 4.83 4.21 14.23
N ALA A 461 4.66 4.37 12.91
CA ALA A 461 3.79 3.52 12.13
C ALA A 461 4.27 2.07 12.15
N ARG A 462 3.35 1.14 11.94
CA ARG A 462 3.66 -0.29 11.89
C ARG A 462 3.61 -0.79 10.46
N ILE A 463 4.50 -1.72 10.13
CA ILE A 463 4.54 -2.33 8.80
C ILE A 463 3.17 -2.90 8.46
N SER A 464 2.66 -2.48 7.31
CA SER A 464 1.45 -3.05 6.71
C SER A 464 1.71 -4.49 6.28
N PRO A 465 0.68 -5.37 6.27
CA PRO A 465 0.78 -6.65 5.58
C PRO A 465 1.34 -6.50 4.17
N GLN A 466 2.15 -7.46 3.75
CA GLN A 466 2.74 -7.48 2.40
C GLN A 466 2.50 -8.85 1.79
N TYR A 467 1.93 -8.90 0.58
CA TYR A 467 1.83 -10.15 -0.19
C TYR A 467 3.15 -10.45 -0.89
N LEU A 468 3.65 -11.66 -0.71
CA LEU A 468 4.93 -12.14 -1.23
C LEU A 468 4.77 -13.55 -1.79
N LEU A 469 5.42 -13.82 -2.92
CA LEU A 469 5.61 -15.18 -3.45
C LEU A 469 7.03 -15.63 -3.11
N LEU A 470 7.16 -16.58 -2.19
CA LEU A 470 8.44 -17.06 -1.69
C LEU A 470 8.38 -18.50 -1.22
N ARG A 471 9.50 -19.20 -1.21
CA ARG A 471 9.66 -20.47 -0.51
C ARG A 471 9.88 -20.18 0.96
N LEU A 472 8.97 -20.69 1.80
CA LEU A 472 9.10 -20.55 3.25
C LEU A 472 10.20 -21.48 3.79
N PRO A 473 10.85 -21.12 4.92
CA PRO A 473 11.85 -21.97 5.55
C PRO A 473 11.33 -23.39 5.82
N GLY A 474 12.05 -24.39 5.33
CA GLY A 474 11.70 -25.80 5.49
C GLY A 474 10.58 -26.32 4.57
N GLN A 475 10.17 -25.53 3.57
CA GLN A 475 9.23 -25.95 2.52
C GLN A 475 9.97 -26.20 1.20
N ASP A 476 9.42 -27.09 0.36
CA ASP A 476 10.03 -27.46 -0.92
C ASP A 476 9.52 -26.60 -2.09
N ASP A 477 8.40 -25.90 -1.95
CA ASP A 477 7.75 -25.13 -3.04
C ASP A 477 7.50 -23.68 -2.61
N GLU A 478 7.44 -22.77 -3.57
CA GLU A 478 7.00 -21.39 -3.34
C GLU A 478 5.54 -21.36 -2.89
N SER A 479 5.23 -20.44 -1.98
CA SER A 479 3.88 -20.19 -1.50
C SER A 479 3.57 -18.70 -1.61
N PHE A 480 2.36 -18.37 -2.05
CA PHE A 480 1.89 -16.99 -2.01
C PHE A 480 1.35 -16.71 -0.60
N VAL A 481 1.97 -15.77 0.10
CA VAL A 481 1.65 -15.50 1.51
C VAL A 481 1.48 -14.02 1.79
N ILE A 482 0.70 -13.69 2.81
CA ILE A 482 0.70 -12.36 3.43
C ILE A 482 1.67 -12.36 4.62
N PHE A 483 2.55 -11.37 4.73
CA PHE A 483 3.69 -11.36 5.65
C PHE A 483 3.67 -10.16 6.60
N ARG A 484 4.01 -10.35 7.88
CA ARG A 484 4.31 -9.26 8.83
C ARG A 484 5.41 -9.63 9.85
N PRO A 485 6.40 -8.75 10.08
CA PRO A 485 7.46 -8.96 11.06
C PRO A 485 7.12 -8.45 12.47
N PHE A 486 7.75 -9.04 13.49
CA PHE A 486 7.60 -8.73 14.91
C PHE A 486 8.92 -8.33 15.57
N VAL A 487 8.80 -7.42 16.54
CA VAL A 487 9.85 -6.97 17.46
C VAL A 487 9.37 -7.11 18.91
N PRO A 488 10.23 -7.02 19.94
CA PRO A 488 9.77 -7.04 21.32
C PRO A 488 8.83 -5.87 21.60
N PHE A 489 7.79 -6.12 22.40
CA PHE A 489 6.94 -5.04 22.89
C PHE A 489 7.76 -4.05 23.74
N SER A 490 7.60 -2.76 23.50
CA SER A 490 8.12 -1.67 24.33
C SER A 490 7.18 -0.47 24.24
N ASP A 491 6.92 0.20 25.37
CA ASP A 491 5.97 1.33 25.43
C ASP A 491 6.44 2.56 24.61
N ASP A 492 7.74 2.67 24.38
CA ASP A 492 8.41 3.80 23.72
C ASP A 492 8.99 3.45 22.33
N ASP A 493 8.68 2.26 21.81
CA ASP A 493 9.22 1.75 20.54
C ASP A 493 10.76 1.68 20.47
N SER A 494 11.45 1.63 21.63
CA SER A 494 12.91 1.55 21.68
C SER A 494 13.47 0.18 21.28
N ARG A 495 12.67 -0.88 21.33
CA ARG A 495 13.07 -2.24 20.98
C ARG A 495 12.77 -2.51 19.50
N LYS A 496 13.82 -2.68 18.71
CA LYS A 496 13.74 -2.74 17.24
C LYS A 496 14.43 -3.97 16.61
N ASN A 497 14.92 -4.91 17.44
CA ASN A 497 15.46 -6.18 16.96
C ASN A 497 14.30 -7.11 16.54
N LEU A 498 14.51 -7.90 15.50
CA LEU A 498 13.53 -8.85 14.99
C LEU A 498 13.42 -10.06 15.93
N GLU A 499 12.20 -10.46 16.27
CA GLU A 499 11.89 -11.65 17.10
C GLU A 499 11.24 -12.77 16.28
N GLY A 500 10.61 -12.42 15.16
CA GLY A 500 9.91 -13.36 14.31
C GLY A 500 9.11 -12.70 13.22
N PHE A 501 8.44 -13.50 12.41
CA PHE A 501 7.47 -13.05 11.42
C PHE A 501 6.30 -14.02 11.35
N MET A 502 5.13 -13.51 10.99
CA MET A 502 3.94 -14.32 10.74
C MET A 502 3.60 -14.28 9.26
N VAL A 503 3.13 -15.42 8.75
CA VAL A 503 2.60 -15.57 7.40
C VAL A 503 1.19 -16.15 7.41
N GLY A 504 0.33 -15.67 6.51
CA GLY A 504 -0.95 -16.29 6.19
C GLY A 504 -0.92 -16.83 4.75
N HIS A 505 -1.32 -18.09 4.56
CA HIS A 505 -1.26 -18.78 3.27
C HIS A 505 -2.42 -18.42 2.35
N ASN A 506 -2.11 -18.15 1.07
CA ASN A 506 -3.08 -17.86 0.02
C ASN A 506 -3.28 -19.02 -0.96
N ASP A 507 -2.41 -20.04 -0.93
CA ASP A 507 -2.48 -21.16 -1.86
C ASP A 507 -3.68 -22.07 -1.57
N PRO A 508 -4.43 -22.55 -2.58
CA PRO A 508 -5.71 -23.23 -2.39
C PRO A 508 -5.67 -24.42 -1.43
N GLU A 509 -4.54 -25.12 -1.33
CA GLU A 509 -4.35 -26.31 -0.51
C GLU A 509 -4.13 -25.99 0.97
N ARG A 510 -3.56 -24.81 1.24
CA ARG A 510 -3.18 -24.32 2.58
C ARG A 510 -3.92 -23.03 2.96
N TYR A 511 -4.92 -22.66 2.18
CA TYR A 511 -5.58 -21.36 2.27
C TYR A 511 -6.07 -21.09 3.71
N GLY A 512 -5.62 -19.97 4.28
CA GLY A 512 -5.98 -19.55 5.64
C GLY A 512 -5.18 -20.20 6.77
N GLU A 513 -4.23 -21.08 6.48
CA GLU A 513 -3.23 -21.50 7.47
C GLU A 513 -2.35 -20.30 7.87
N ILE A 514 -2.08 -20.18 9.17
CA ILE A 514 -1.21 -19.12 9.71
C ILE A 514 -0.02 -19.78 10.39
N GLU A 515 1.18 -19.36 10.01
CA GLU A 515 2.42 -19.82 10.61
C GLU A 515 3.19 -18.64 11.21
N VAL A 516 3.88 -18.89 12.32
CA VAL A 516 4.77 -17.90 12.96
C VAL A 516 6.16 -18.49 13.06
N PHE A 517 7.13 -17.82 12.44
CA PHE A 517 8.53 -18.19 12.50
C PHE A 517 9.19 -17.39 13.61
N GLU A 518 9.58 -18.06 14.69
CA GLU A 518 10.31 -17.46 15.81
C GLU A 518 11.81 -17.53 15.54
N ILE A 519 12.46 -16.36 15.57
CA ILE A 519 13.90 -16.27 15.31
C ILE A 519 14.68 -16.80 16.50
N ARG A 520 15.57 -17.74 16.23
CA ARG A 520 16.59 -18.20 17.16
C ARG A 520 17.95 -17.80 16.63
N SER A 521 18.61 -16.91 17.35
CA SER A 521 19.97 -16.48 17.02
C SER A 521 20.79 -16.28 18.28
N SER A 522 22.11 -16.45 18.14
CA SER A 522 23.07 -16.10 19.19
C SER A 522 23.35 -14.59 19.26
N THR A 523 23.02 -13.85 18.20
CA THR A 523 23.16 -12.39 18.10
C THR A 523 21.81 -11.73 17.81
N PRO A 524 21.61 -10.47 18.22
CA PRO A 524 20.44 -9.71 17.79
C PRO A 524 20.33 -9.69 16.25
N VAL A 525 19.11 -9.82 15.75
CA VAL A 525 18.78 -9.69 14.32
C VAL A 525 18.13 -8.33 14.13
N ASP A 526 18.56 -7.58 13.13
CA ASP A 526 18.05 -6.23 12.91
C ASP A 526 16.60 -6.29 12.43
N GLY A 527 15.71 -5.56 13.09
CA GLY A 527 14.38 -5.35 12.55
C GLY A 527 14.38 -4.28 11.44
N PRO A 528 13.26 -4.15 10.71
CA PRO A 528 13.10 -3.20 9.61
C PRO A 528 13.58 -1.76 9.89
N ALA A 529 13.28 -1.22 11.08
CA ALA A 529 13.67 0.12 11.46
C ALA A 529 15.18 0.26 11.74
N LEU A 530 15.83 -0.80 12.25
CA LEU A 530 17.29 -0.83 12.43
C LEU A 530 17.98 -0.94 11.09
N PHE A 531 17.51 -1.83 10.21
CA PHE A 531 18.04 -1.95 8.85
C PHE A 531 17.97 -0.62 8.09
N ASN A 532 16.83 0.08 8.15
CA ASN A 532 16.71 1.43 7.57
C ASN A 532 17.67 2.45 8.20
N SER A 533 18.03 2.30 9.47
CA SER A 533 19.04 3.15 10.11
C SER A 533 20.44 2.81 9.57
N ASN A 534 20.75 1.53 9.37
CA ASN A 534 22.02 1.09 8.79
C ASN A 534 22.21 1.63 7.36
N ILE A 535 21.14 1.61 6.54
CA ILE A 535 21.11 2.22 5.20
C ILE A 535 21.58 3.67 5.24
N GLN A 536 21.13 4.45 6.23
CA GLN A 536 21.47 5.87 6.34
C GLN A 536 22.88 6.11 6.85
N THR A 537 23.45 5.15 7.59
CA THR A 537 24.82 5.25 8.09
C THR A 537 25.85 4.79 7.07
N GLU A 538 25.44 4.03 6.06
CA GLU A 538 26.32 3.59 4.98
C GLU A 538 26.74 4.79 4.11
N GLU A 539 28.04 5.01 3.99
CA GLU A 539 28.60 6.24 3.42
C GLU A 539 28.22 6.37 1.95
N GLU A 540 28.35 5.28 1.19
CA GLU A 540 28.02 5.28 -0.23
C GLU A 540 26.54 5.60 -0.47
N ILE A 541 25.65 4.97 0.30
CA ILE A 541 24.21 5.18 0.17
C ILE A 541 23.84 6.61 0.55
N SER A 542 24.35 7.09 1.69
CA SER A 542 24.08 8.45 2.16
C SER A 542 24.55 9.50 1.14
N GLN A 543 25.72 9.32 0.52
CA GLN A 543 26.22 10.22 -0.52
C GLN A 543 25.32 10.20 -1.75
N ARG A 544 24.98 9.01 -2.28
CA ARG A 544 24.10 8.86 -3.45
C ARG A 544 22.73 9.48 -3.19
N VAL A 545 22.06 9.11 -2.11
CA VAL A 545 20.75 9.67 -1.74
C VAL A 545 20.80 11.19 -1.62
N THR A 546 21.84 11.73 -0.99
CA THR A 546 21.99 13.19 -0.84
C THR A 546 22.13 13.89 -2.19
N LEU A 547 22.82 13.28 -3.16
CA LEU A 547 22.97 13.84 -4.51
C LEU A 547 21.69 13.73 -5.34
N LEU A 548 20.97 12.60 -5.22
CA LEU A 548 19.70 12.37 -5.90
C LEU A 548 18.56 13.21 -5.33
N ASN A 549 18.68 13.63 -4.06
CA ASN A 549 17.71 14.51 -3.42
C ASN A 549 18.12 15.99 -3.53
N GLN A 550 18.62 16.39 -4.71
CA GLN A 550 19.00 17.78 -5.05
C GLN A 550 18.38 18.21 -6.38
N ASN A 551 18.43 19.52 -6.65
CA ASN A 551 18.19 20.12 -7.97
C ASN A 551 16.84 19.77 -8.63
N GLY A 552 15.80 19.57 -7.83
CA GLY A 552 14.45 19.34 -8.34
C GLY A 552 14.13 17.87 -8.61
N SER A 553 14.74 16.95 -7.87
CA SER A 553 14.34 15.54 -7.78
C SER A 553 14.20 15.12 -6.32
N THR A 554 13.40 14.09 -6.06
CA THR A 554 13.17 13.54 -4.72
C THR A 554 13.27 12.02 -4.78
N VAL A 555 13.95 11.46 -3.78
CA VAL A 555 14.04 10.01 -3.60
C VAL A 555 12.87 9.54 -2.78
N VAL A 556 12.14 8.57 -3.31
CA VAL A 556 11.00 7.91 -2.68
C VAL A 556 11.36 6.45 -2.47
N PRO A 557 11.78 6.04 -1.26
CA PRO A 557 11.94 4.64 -0.95
C PRO A 557 10.62 3.90 -1.02
N GLY A 558 10.63 2.71 -1.60
CA GLY A 558 9.54 1.77 -1.43
C GLY A 558 9.60 1.05 -0.08
N ASN A 559 8.65 0.12 0.05
CA ASN A 559 8.50 -0.86 1.09
C ASN A 559 9.79 -1.64 1.29
N LEU A 560 10.19 -1.79 2.55
CA LEU A 560 11.26 -2.71 2.92
C LEU A 560 10.68 -4.13 2.98
N LEU A 561 11.25 -5.03 2.19
CA LEU A 561 10.88 -6.44 2.14
C LEU A 561 11.90 -7.27 2.94
N LEU A 562 11.39 -8.18 3.76
CA LEU A 562 12.19 -9.17 4.48
C LEU A 562 11.92 -10.53 3.82
N ILE A 563 12.90 -11.03 3.08
CA ILE A 563 12.80 -12.27 2.31
C ILE A 563 13.60 -13.37 3.02
N PRO A 564 12.96 -14.33 3.70
CA PRO A 564 13.66 -15.50 4.22
C PRO A 564 14.18 -16.36 3.06
N VAL A 565 15.45 -16.72 3.13
CA VAL A 565 16.11 -17.65 2.20
C VAL A 565 16.84 -18.68 3.06
N GLU A 566 16.30 -19.91 3.10
CA GLU A 566 16.71 -20.97 4.03
C GLU A 566 16.66 -20.51 5.50
N ASP A 567 17.83 -20.33 6.11
CA ASP A 567 18.09 -19.90 7.49
C ASP A 567 18.60 -18.45 7.56
N SER A 568 18.62 -17.71 6.45
CA SER A 568 19.07 -16.30 6.39
C SER A 568 17.95 -15.36 5.97
N LEU A 569 18.17 -14.06 6.20
CA LEU A 569 17.24 -12.99 5.80
C LEU A 569 17.91 -12.06 4.80
N LEU A 570 17.27 -11.91 3.64
CA LEU A 570 17.60 -10.93 2.63
C LEU A 570 16.68 -9.71 2.81
N TYR A 571 17.27 -8.55 3.06
CA TYR A 571 16.56 -7.29 3.14
C TYR A 571 16.61 -6.60 1.78
N VAL A 572 15.46 -6.25 1.21
CA VAL A 572 15.39 -5.61 -0.11
C VAL A 572 14.56 -4.35 -0.03
N ARG A 573 15.10 -3.23 -0.53
CA ARG A 573 14.37 -1.97 -0.61
C ARG A 573 14.58 -1.27 -1.96
N PRO A 574 13.54 -1.16 -2.79
CA PRO A 574 13.60 -0.38 -4.01
C PRO A 574 13.67 1.12 -3.69
N LEU A 575 14.42 1.87 -4.50
CA LEU A 575 14.51 3.33 -4.44
C LEU A 575 14.02 3.93 -5.75
N PHE A 576 12.92 4.67 -5.65
CA PHE A 576 12.34 5.40 -6.75
C PHE A 576 12.84 6.85 -6.75
N ILE A 577 12.91 7.43 -7.94
CA ILE A 577 13.21 8.85 -8.12
C ILE A 577 12.07 9.48 -8.90
N GLU A 578 11.65 10.64 -8.44
CA GLU A 578 10.67 11.46 -9.14
C GLU A 578 11.18 12.91 -9.26
N ALA A 579 10.81 13.58 -10.35
CA ALA A 579 11.09 15.00 -10.51
C ALA A 579 10.17 15.84 -9.62
N THR A 580 10.67 16.91 -9.01
CA THR A 580 9.82 17.83 -8.25
C THR A 580 8.94 18.63 -9.22
N GLY A 581 7.62 18.51 -9.11
CA GLY A 581 6.67 19.21 -9.97
C GLY A 581 5.29 18.56 -10.00
N THR A 582 4.43 19.03 -10.92
CA THR A 582 3.04 18.55 -11.06
C THR A 582 2.90 17.30 -11.95
N THR A 583 4.00 16.82 -12.54
CA THR A 583 4.04 15.64 -13.42
C THR A 583 5.15 14.67 -12.97
N ALA A 584 5.36 14.59 -11.66
CA ALA A 584 6.32 13.68 -11.04
C ALA A 584 5.84 12.24 -11.24
N VAL A 585 6.69 11.39 -11.83
CA VAL A 585 6.38 9.97 -12.06
C VAL A 585 7.51 9.18 -11.42
N PRO A 586 7.23 8.35 -10.40
CA PRO A 586 8.26 7.54 -9.77
C PRO A 586 8.85 6.49 -10.72
N GLU A 587 10.17 6.49 -10.86
CA GLU A 587 10.92 5.51 -11.65
C GLU A 587 11.91 4.78 -10.74
N LEU A 588 11.99 3.44 -10.83
CA LEU A 588 12.93 2.62 -10.07
C LEU A 588 14.35 2.85 -10.60
N GLN A 589 15.24 3.37 -9.76
CA GLN A 589 16.61 3.68 -10.20
C GLN A 589 17.66 2.87 -9.47
N PHE A 590 17.39 2.48 -8.22
CA PHE A 590 18.33 1.71 -7.42
C PHE A 590 17.61 0.69 -6.55
N VAL A 591 18.34 -0.36 -6.18
CA VAL A 591 17.90 -1.35 -5.19
C VAL A 591 18.94 -1.42 -4.08
N ILE A 592 18.47 -1.28 -2.84
CA ILE A 592 19.29 -1.54 -1.67
C ILE A 592 19.06 -2.97 -1.22
N VAL A 593 20.15 -3.71 -1.03
CA VAL A 593 20.12 -5.09 -0.54
C VAL A 593 20.98 -5.21 0.70
N GLY A 594 20.53 -6.01 1.66
CA GLY A 594 21.28 -6.30 2.88
C GLY A 594 21.19 -7.76 3.32
N VAL A 595 22.28 -8.25 3.90
CA VAL A 595 22.41 -9.57 4.51
C VAL A 595 23.22 -9.40 5.78
N GLY A 596 22.62 -9.75 6.93
CA GLY A 596 23.25 -9.49 8.23
C GLY A 596 23.60 -8.00 8.41
N PRO A 597 24.85 -7.64 8.76
CA PRO A 597 25.26 -6.25 8.94
C PRO A 597 25.61 -5.52 7.64
N ASP A 598 25.78 -6.24 6.53
CA ASP A 598 26.26 -5.69 5.27
C ASP A 598 25.09 -5.11 4.46
N VAL A 599 25.32 -3.95 3.84
CA VAL A 599 24.31 -3.24 3.05
C VAL A 599 24.99 -2.68 1.80
N VAL A 600 24.38 -2.90 0.64
CA VAL A 600 24.86 -2.40 -0.65
C VAL A 600 23.73 -1.70 -1.41
N ILE A 601 24.10 -0.82 -2.33
CA ILE A 601 23.19 -0.18 -3.28
C ILE A 601 23.72 -0.39 -4.69
N ALA A 602 22.84 -0.83 -5.59
CA ALA A 602 23.19 -1.02 -7.00
C ALA A 602 22.06 -0.52 -7.91
N ASN A 603 22.33 -0.50 -9.21
CA ASN A 603 21.35 -0.02 -10.18
C ASN A 603 20.29 -1.10 -10.48
N SER A 604 20.63 -2.38 -10.30
CA SER A 604 19.70 -3.50 -10.43
C SER A 604 19.72 -4.38 -9.18
N PHE A 605 18.66 -5.18 -9.00
CA PHE A 605 18.62 -6.17 -7.93
C PHE A 605 19.68 -7.27 -8.12
N GLU A 606 19.91 -7.68 -9.36
CA GLU A 606 20.95 -8.65 -9.73
C GLU A 606 22.34 -8.15 -9.32
N GLU A 607 22.71 -6.92 -9.71
CA GLU A 607 24.00 -6.31 -9.35
C GLU A 607 24.14 -6.17 -7.83
N ALA A 608 23.06 -5.82 -7.12
CA ALA A 608 23.09 -5.72 -5.67
C ALA A 608 23.33 -7.10 -4.99
N LEU A 609 22.74 -8.17 -5.53
CA LEU A 609 22.97 -9.54 -5.03
C LEU A 609 24.40 -9.99 -5.27
N GLU A 610 24.96 -9.75 -6.46
CA GLU A 610 26.35 -10.09 -6.78
C GLU A 610 27.36 -9.31 -5.91
N LEU A 611 27.07 -8.06 -5.57
CA LEU A 611 27.92 -7.23 -4.72
C LEU A 611 27.94 -7.73 -3.26
N ILE A 612 26.80 -8.20 -2.75
CA ILE A 612 26.68 -8.59 -1.33
C ILE A 612 26.96 -10.08 -1.08
N ILE A 613 26.78 -10.95 -2.08
CA ILE A 613 26.97 -12.40 -1.96
C ILE A 613 28.19 -12.81 -2.78
N PRO A 614 29.32 -13.14 -2.13
CA PRO A 614 30.52 -13.55 -2.83
C PRO A 614 30.30 -14.78 -3.71
N ASP A 615 30.94 -14.79 -4.88
CA ASP A 615 30.91 -15.88 -5.87
C ASP A 615 29.51 -16.18 -6.46
N LEU A 616 28.53 -15.28 -6.27
CA LEU A 616 27.23 -15.37 -6.93
C LEU A 616 27.35 -14.88 -8.38
N ASP A 617 26.81 -15.65 -9.31
CA ASP A 617 26.66 -15.33 -10.73
C ASP A 617 25.25 -15.80 -11.13
N ILE A 618 24.34 -14.84 -11.31
CA ILE A 618 22.92 -15.11 -11.57
C ILE A 618 22.45 -14.27 -12.74
N ASP A 619 21.56 -14.83 -13.54
CA ASP A 619 20.81 -14.13 -14.59
C ASP A 619 19.33 -14.24 -14.21
N LEU A 620 18.76 -13.13 -13.74
CA LEU A 620 17.35 -13.09 -13.34
C LEU A 620 16.40 -12.97 -14.54
N GLN A 621 16.91 -12.87 -15.78
CA GLN A 621 16.15 -12.73 -17.02
C GLN A 621 15.07 -11.62 -17.02
N GLY A 622 15.12 -10.71 -16.05
CA GLY A 622 14.21 -9.58 -15.91
C GLY A 622 14.90 -8.27 -16.28
N GLY A 623 14.69 -7.80 -17.50
CA GLY A 623 14.56 -6.38 -17.87
C GLY A 623 15.68 -5.36 -17.60
N VAL A 624 16.72 -5.62 -16.80
CA VAL A 624 17.76 -4.61 -16.53
C VAL A 624 19.01 -4.87 -17.37
N THR A 625 18.99 -4.41 -18.62
CA THR A 625 20.26 -4.02 -19.26
C THR A 625 20.77 -2.79 -18.54
N THR A 626 21.68 -2.98 -17.58
CA THR A 626 22.57 -1.97 -16.98
C THR A 626 22.20 -0.51 -17.32
N PHE A 627 21.61 0.22 -16.36
CA PHE A 627 21.43 1.67 -16.48
C PHE A 627 22.75 2.30 -16.89
N ILE A 628 22.76 2.97 -18.05
CA ILE A 628 23.99 3.37 -18.74
C ILE A 628 24.92 4.14 -17.78
N LYS A 629 26.12 3.60 -17.55
CA LYS A 629 27.26 4.31 -16.94
C LYS A 629 27.50 5.62 -17.71
N PRO A 630 27.53 6.80 -17.07
CA PRO A 630 28.06 8.00 -17.69
C PRO A 630 29.59 7.97 -17.64
N ASP A 631 30.22 6.98 -18.29
CA ASP A 631 31.66 6.95 -18.51
C ASP A 631 31.95 6.22 -19.83
N GLY A 632 31.80 6.98 -20.93
CA GLY A 632 32.21 6.55 -22.26
C GLY A 632 33.62 7.03 -22.57
N GLU A 633 34.61 6.14 -22.43
CA GLU A 633 35.85 6.24 -23.20
C GLU A 633 35.51 6.14 -24.70
N VAL A 634 35.66 7.25 -25.41
CA VAL A 634 35.46 7.31 -26.86
C VAL A 634 36.70 6.75 -27.55
N ASN A 635 36.57 5.56 -28.12
CA ASN A 635 37.49 5.07 -29.15
C ASN A 635 37.32 5.89 -30.43
N THR A 636 38.37 6.59 -30.81
CA THR A 636 38.52 7.35 -32.05
C THR A 636 38.65 6.43 -33.27
N GLU A 637 37.74 6.54 -34.24
CA GLU A 637 38.03 6.26 -35.64
C GLU A 637 37.77 7.50 -36.51
N GLU A 638 38.78 7.85 -37.29
CA GLU A 638 38.85 8.98 -38.19
C GLU A 638 37.88 8.84 -39.36
N ASN A 639 37.05 9.86 -39.63
CA ASN A 639 36.87 10.29 -41.01
C ASN A 639 36.51 11.78 -41.14
N SER A 640 37.32 12.45 -41.95
CA SER A 640 37.36 13.89 -42.20
C SER A 640 36.22 14.36 -43.11
N SER A 641 35.60 15.50 -42.79
CA SER A 641 35.31 16.60 -43.74
C SER A 641 34.70 17.81 -43.02
N ALA A 642 35.45 18.91 -43.00
CA ALA A 642 35.06 20.22 -42.45
C ALA A 642 34.04 20.97 -43.32
N PRO A 643 33.34 21.97 -42.74
CA PRO A 643 33.46 23.32 -43.31
C PRO A 643 33.60 24.47 -42.28
N SER A 644 34.71 25.20 -42.42
CA SER A 644 34.96 26.66 -42.33
C SER A 644 34.12 27.61 -41.43
N LEU A 645 34.84 28.30 -40.54
CA LEU A 645 34.53 29.57 -39.87
C LEU A 645 34.55 30.79 -40.82
N PRO A 646 33.85 31.88 -40.46
CA PRO A 646 34.33 33.25 -40.68
C PRO A 646 34.86 33.89 -39.39
N LYS A 647 35.86 34.75 -39.58
CA LYS A 647 36.71 35.41 -38.59
C LYS A 647 36.23 36.82 -38.19
N ASP A 648 36.84 37.27 -37.09
CA ASP A 648 37.27 38.64 -36.75
C ASP A 648 36.21 39.71 -36.37
N ASN A 649 36.31 40.21 -35.13
CA ASN A 649 36.57 41.64 -34.88
C ASN A 649 37.00 41.93 -33.42
N LYS A 650 38.20 42.51 -33.29
CA LYS A 650 38.65 43.47 -32.24
C LYS A 650 39.10 44.73 -33.03
N PRO A 651 39.27 45.96 -32.47
CA PRO A 651 39.36 46.36 -31.05
C PRO A 651 38.76 47.76 -30.68
N SER A 652 38.86 48.12 -29.38
CA SER A 652 39.43 49.40 -28.86
C SER A 652 38.58 50.17 -27.82
N SER A 653 39.09 50.16 -26.58
CA SER A 653 39.23 51.25 -25.58
C SER A 653 38.24 52.42 -25.47
N SER A 654 37.59 52.52 -24.30
CA SER A 654 37.52 53.75 -23.48
C SER A 654 37.19 53.39 -22.04
N SER A 655 37.77 54.14 -21.10
CA SER A 655 37.50 54.11 -19.66
C SER A 655 36.01 54.16 -19.34
N ASP A 656 35.55 53.35 -18.38
CA ASP A 656 34.66 53.72 -17.27
C ASP A 656 33.97 52.46 -16.69
N GLU A 657 34.03 52.33 -15.36
CA GLU A 657 33.33 51.39 -14.47
C GLU A 657 33.41 49.87 -14.81
N LEU A 658 34.09 49.11 -13.94
CA LEU A 658 34.02 47.64 -13.94
C LEU A 658 32.57 47.19 -13.77
N ASP A 659 31.96 46.62 -14.81
CA ASP A 659 30.60 46.06 -14.75
C ASP A 659 30.62 44.72 -14.02
N VAL A 660 29.65 44.53 -13.13
CA VAL A 660 29.43 43.28 -12.39
C VAL A 660 29.26 42.11 -13.37
N ASN A 661 28.60 42.33 -14.51
CA ASN A 661 28.39 41.26 -15.50
C ASN A 661 29.71 40.81 -16.16
N GLU A 662 30.66 41.72 -16.38
CA GLU A 662 31.97 41.37 -16.95
C GLU A 662 32.80 40.55 -15.95
N LEU A 663 32.74 40.88 -14.66
CA LEU A 663 33.40 40.11 -13.60
C LEU A 663 32.79 38.71 -13.44
N LEU A 664 31.46 38.59 -13.55
CA LEU A 664 30.80 37.28 -13.53
C LEU A 664 31.12 36.44 -14.78
N ALA A 665 31.21 37.08 -15.95
CA ALA A 665 31.66 36.41 -17.17
C ALA A 665 33.13 35.93 -17.05
N ALA A 666 34.00 36.74 -16.44
CA ALA A 666 35.38 36.35 -16.15
C ALA A 666 35.46 35.18 -15.17
N ALA A 667 34.65 35.17 -14.11
CA ALA A 667 34.56 34.06 -13.17
C ALA A 667 34.13 32.75 -13.85
N ASN A 668 33.13 32.80 -14.73
CA ASN A 668 32.67 31.64 -15.50
C ASN A 668 33.75 31.08 -16.43
N ASN A 669 34.54 31.96 -17.07
CA ASN A 669 35.68 31.52 -17.88
C ASN A 669 36.74 30.82 -17.04
N SER A 670 37.06 31.36 -15.85
CA SER A 670 37.99 30.70 -14.92
C SER A 670 37.48 29.35 -14.42
N PHE A 671 36.17 29.15 -14.23
CA PHE A 671 35.61 27.82 -13.93
C PHE A 671 35.70 26.85 -15.11
N ALA A 672 35.55 27.33 -16.34
CA ALA A 672 35.76 26.51 -17.54
C ALA A 672 37.23 26.08 -17.67
N GLU A 673 38.17 26.97 -17.38
CA GLU A 673 39.60 26.66 -17.33
C GLU A 673 39.94 25.67 -16.21
N ALA A 674 39.35 25.83 -15.01
CA ALA A 674 39.49 24.88 -13.91
C ALA A 674 39.00 23.48 -14.34
N SER A 675 37.82 23.40 -14.96
CA SER A 675 37.25 22.14 -15.45
C SER A 675 38.14 21.47 -16.50
N SER A 676 38.75 22.27 -17.40
CA SER A 676 39.71 21.76 -18.38
C SER A 676 41.01 21.27 -17.72
N ALA A 677 41.55 22.00 -16.75
CA ALA A 677 42.76 21.64 -16.02
C ALA A 677 42.57 20.36 -15.21
N LEU A 678 41.39 20.17 -14.60
CA LEU A 678 41.02 18.96 -13.88
C LEU A 678 40.96 17.74 -14.82
N ARG A 679 40.36 17.89 -16.01
CA ARG A 679 40.32 16.83 -17.03
C ARG A 679 41.69 16.45 -17.56
N SER A 680 42.63 17.39 -17.61
CA SER A 680 44.02 17.13 -18.01
C SER A 680 44.94 16.70 -16.85
N GLY A 681 44.41 16.53 -15.63
CA GLY A 681 45.19 16.16 -14.45
C GLY A 681 46.14 17.24 -13.92
N ASP A 682 45.98 18.51 -14.32
CA ASP A 682 46.78 19.64 -13.84
C ASP A 682 46.14 20.25 -12.59
N LEU A 683 46.45 19.66 -11.43
CA LEU A 683 45.91 20.09 -10.13
C LEU A 683 46.36 21.50 -9.73
N ALA A 684 47.55 21.94 -10.17
CA ALA A 684 48.04 23.28 -9.90
C ALA A 684 47.31 24.33 -10.76
N GLY A 685 47.05 24.01 -12.03
CA GLY A 685 46.21 24.81 -12.92
C GLY A 685 44.77 24.91 -12.42
N TYR A 686 44.19 23.80 -11.95
CA TYR A 686 42.86 23.78 -11.34
C TYR A 686 42.77 24.72 -10.14
N GLN A 687 43.71 24.61 -9.19
CA GLN A 687 43.68 25.43 -7.99
C GLN A 687 43.83 26.93 -8.29
N ASN A 688 44.74 27.30 -9.20
CA ASN A 688 44.91 28.69 -9.63
C ASN A 688 43.64 29.26 -10.30
N ALA A 689 42.97 28.46 -11.13
CA ALA A 689 41.77 28.89 -11.84
C ALA A 689 40.56 29.05 -10.89
N ILE A 690 40.44 28.18 -9.88
CA ILE A 690 39.43 28.31 -8.81
C ILE A 690 39.68 29.57 -7.95
N GLU A 691 40.93 29.86 -7.59
CA GLU A 691 41.27 31.07 -6.84
C GLU A 691 40.94 32.34 -7.63
N GLN A 692 41.24 32.37 -8.93
CA GLN A 692 40.88 33.50 -9.81
C GLN A 692 39.36 33.69 -9.93
N ALA A 693 38.59 32.60 -10.08
CA ALA A 693 37.14 32.67 -10.11
C ALA A 693 36.58 33.27 -8.80
N ALA A 694 37.12 32.85 -7.65
CA ALA A 694 36.73 33.38 -6.35
C ALA A 694 37.06 34.87 -6.19
N GLU A 695 38.21 35.33 -6.71
CA GLU A 695 38.58 36.75 -6.70
C GLU A 695 37.61 37.60 -7.53
N PHE A 696 37.23 37.15 -8.73
CA PHE A 696 36.26 37.87 -9.56
C PHE A 696 34.88 37.97 -8.91
N ILE A 697 34.42 36.89 -8.26
CA ILE A 697 33.16 36.89 -7.52
C ILE A 697 33.23 37.84 -6.31
N GLN A 698 34.34 37.87 -5.59
CA GLN A 698 34.51 38.81 -4.48
C GLN A 698 34.51 40.27 -4.95
N LEU A 699 35.15 40.57 -6.08
CA LEU A 699 35.13 41.92 -6.67
C LEU A 699 33.72 42.31 -7.11
N ALA A 700 32.99 41.41 -7.77
CA ALA A 700 31.59 41.61 -8.17
C ALA A 700 30.69 41.87 -6.95
N SER A 701 30.86 41.10 -5.87
CA SER A 701 30.10 41.24 -4.63
C SER A 701 30.37 42.58 -3.93
N ARG A 702 31.62 43.05 -3.92
CA ARG A 702 31.97 44.38 -3.38
C ARG A 702 31.34 45.50 -4.18
N LEU A 703 31.37 45.45 -5.51
CA LEU A 703 30.75 46.47 -6.37
C LEU A 703 29.23 46.53 -6.19
N LEU A 704 28.56 45.38 -6.05
CA LEU A 704 27.13 45.33 -5.72
C LEU A 704 26.81 45.94 -4.34
N SER A 705 27.71 45.74 -3.38
CA SER A 705 27.55 46.28 -2.02
C SER A 705 27.77 47.79 -1.97
N ASP A 706 28.74 48.31 -2.72
CA ASP A 706 29.04 49.74 -2.81
C ASP A 706 27.96 50.51 -3.61
N ASN A 707 27.39 49.91 -4.67
CA ASN A 707 26.24 50.48 -5.39
C ASN A 707 25.00 50.60 -4.50
N LYS A 708 24.69 49.59 -3.68
CA LYS A 708 23.59 49.70 -2.69
C LYS A 708 23.82 50.80 -1.66
N LYS A 709 25.07 51.11 -1.33
CA LYS A 709 25.43 52.15 -0.37
C LYS A 709 25.35 53.56 -0.97
N SER A 710 25.63 53.70 -2.28
CA SER A 710 25.47 54.98 -3.00
C SER A 710 23.99 55.32 -3.25
N GLU A 711 23.15 54.32 -3.53
CA GLU A 711 21.69 54.49 -3.65
C GLU A 711 21.04 54.93 -2.32
N ALA A 712 21.52 54.43 -1.18
CA ALA A 712 21.03 54.83 0.15
C ALA A 712 21.48 56.23 0.59
N LEU A 713 22.58 56.77 0.03
CA LEU A 713 23.07 58.12 0.31
C LEU A 713 22.42 59.20 -0.58
N ASN A 714 21.95 58.84 -1.78
CA ASN A 714 21.23 59.75 -2.67
C ASN A 714 19.74 59.91 -2.32
N SER A 715 19.18 59.08 -1.43
CA SER A 715 17.78 59.18 -1.00
C SER A 715 17.54 60.14 0.18
N ASP A 716 18.58 60.73 0.77
CA ASP A 716 18.49 61.51 2.02
C ASP A 716 18.65 63.04 1.85
N ASP A 717 18.81 63.56 0.62
CA ASP A 717 18.97 65.00 0.34
C ASP A 717 17.73 65.63 -0.37
N GLY A 718 16.56 65.05 -0.12
CA GLY A 718 15.31 65.35 -0.84
C GLY A 718 14.09 65.64 0.03
N SER A 719 14.24 66.29 1.19
CA SER A 719 13.12 66.95 1.87
C SER A 719 13.57 68.10 2.79
N ALA A 720 13.54 69.31 2.24
CA ALA A 720 13.38 70.56 3.00
C ALA A 720 11.99 71.15 2.70
#